data_AF-A0A9E5K385-F1
#
_entry.id   AF-A0A9E5K385-F1
#
_cell.length_a   1.000
_cell.length_b   1.000
_cell.length_c   1.000
_cell.angle_alpha   90.00
_cell.angle_beta   90.00
_cell.angle_gamma   90.00
#
_symmetry.space_group_name_H-M   'P 1'
#
loop_
_entity.id
_entity.type
_entity.pdbx_description
1 polymer ?
#
loop_
_entity_poly.entity_id
_entity_poly.type
_entity_poly.pdbx_seq_one_letter_code
_entity_poly.pdbx_strand_id
1 'polypeptide(L)'
;DADLFLPFFLAKVFETLLKLALEKGFPRQPEPFLKNAILQFNDFVGYRPVALLETRPSGEPYPHEKFRCVPLYLRNAGTSYSPYSTLIQQALDILGDVDPSLLSEANFDFDNLDELSMDVRGYDHSHPANLRPNYFFGEWDPQYIDEQGRFRRFIVRKALLDVLKDRVDNAADKFEENSFEAAAVLAGTILMAASVSGRVAGTHEASASLAKLIPGIARVRDTFYEYLLKKASPEHQKTLLEEKGQLRQAFGGARQHLNNLLGRKRASHVQHRFLGLLLANMGYLDASRAQARKIEPASGRMLAEILGLIRLGHLEVERTLWAQAAQRPTQAFKILQRAIECGASADPWNVLGFQGLFPLSPAREDSTRDPRIEELLAVMEHIFLLTTRLMCEAAAIGDEALVQTLEKEMESKAKWWDRFATYQVSGVRTVRGGDALGSARMVSRALLKWHHRGETPADLAFWREQLSALRTPRAFAMVVDLLLRQGDQIAALGLLMSWLSQADKVPLEEGNQSFHALAFRWLLATAVHREKIPAKQLEQRHFAVRKFFAQLEANAEDYWQVPVLEKQSKPVDEEKEEDVFDAAYDDVSYLDTTGNDDEGAVSDGPRYAPFELEEEASNLEDRLHFLNASSKLWQVAAYYLGSRTELNPEDKIALGQWLESALKRQLKLSQLVDTLHQAKIPDPGAEPDAIIEYDRQRNLKESLIMEAITACVETASAVNSMCGALSNANEKEAKIWKNDYQDLERALLRGNPAAVKEALKQFRKSIAKEPLVYTTLSNGGNPQLIIRVRLAQSSLDFTLINLPRVGLISESLKLLVLAKDMEKKRHTKGRGVSEYNRHFTIGFRSVIETIIETAVDETDAKVLELLEKACMPFEKLWVEHSWTGQLSSSEGFLHQKAFDEVREFIINYGKDIFHARFMTLANLRGVIHLGAANFLQELVSNPDPLHPVKLADDLGEKITLNDASRILGGIILTLVENYQEFKDYNTSCTLSDYGNMLHVLLSFLRVKAIFERKVWLLRPRMMIHELLARMKRTKAAKRWQESLYEATKVEAGAILDLLNTTEKETGVRIISVRDRIENGFTASLAVDRLCSLVEPAMGEARKKSVPRAFRTFLEELETQAAKPSGVGRDIPDWLTRLEAEVQRVQMSQTAIVQLAEGLYKINKYPLDIEHITAQIEEINLEPFKDKE
;
A
#
# COMPACT_ATOMS: atom_id res chain seq x y z
N ASP A 1 34.08 3.80 -13.34
CA ASP A 1 35.25 3.67 -14.24
C ASP A 1 36.24 2.62 -13.75
N ALA A 2 36.75 2.70 -12.52
CA ALA A 2 37.70 1.71 -11.97
C ALA A 2 37.19 0.26 -12.02
N ASP A 3 35.91 0.02 -11.76
CA ASP A 3 35.32 -1.34 -11.79
C ASP A 3 35.02 -1.84 -13.22
N LEU A 4 34.96 -0.93 -14.21
CA LEU A 4 34.55 -1.25 -15.59
C LEU A 4 35.76 -1.55 -16.46
N PHE A 5 36.78 -0.69 -16.41
CA PHE A 5 37.95 -0.77 -17.29
C PHE A 5 39.03 -1.72 -16.75
N LEU A 6 38.64 -2.94 -16.41
CA LEU A 6 39.57 -4.01 -16.02
C LEU A 6 40.32 -4.57 -17.25
N PRO A 7 41.49 -5.22 -17.07
CA PRO A 7 42.33 -5.67 -18.19
C PRO A 7 41.59 -6.51 -19.24
N PHE A 8 40.79 -7.49 -18.81
CA PHE A 8 40.04 -8.32 -19.76
C PHE A 8 38.85 -7.61 -20.42
N PHE A 9 38.27 -6.59 -19.78
CA PHE A 9 37.26 -5.76 -20.44
C PHE A 9 37.90 -4.96 -21.59
N LEU A 10 39.06 -4.36 -21.35
CA LEU A 10 39.83 -3.67 -22.40
C LEU A 10 40.25 -4.63 -23.52
N ALA A 11 40.67 -5.86 -23.18
CA ALA A 11 40.96 -6.89 -24.18
C ALA A 11 39.74 -7.16 -25.09
N LYS A 12 38.54 -7.30 -24.50
CA LYS A 12 37.30 -7.48 -25.27
C LYS A 12 36.96 -6.26 -26.13
N VAL A 13 37.19 -5.04 -25.62
CA VAL A 13 37.03 -3.81 -26.42
C VAL A 13 37.95 -3.84 -27.64
N PHE A 14 39.24 -4.18 -27.46
CA PHE A 14 40.19 -4.28 -28.57
C PHE A 14 39.81 -5.39 -29.56
N GLU A 15 39.40 -6.57 -29.07
CA GLU A 15 38.91 -7.67 -29.91
C GLU A 15 37.74 -7.22 -30.79
N THR A 16 36.73 -6.54 -30.23
CA THR A 16 35.58 -6.05 -31.00
C THR A 16 35.98 -4.98 -32.01
N LEU A 17 36.83 -4.02 -31.64
CA LEU A 17 37.29 -2.97 -32.55
C LEU A 17 38.12 -3.55 -33.71
N LEU A 18 39.02 -4.48 -33.42
CA LEU A 18 39.85 -5.15 -34.44
C LEU A 18 39.00 -6.02 -35.36
N LYS A 19 38.04 -6.77 -34.82
CA LYS A 19 37.10 -7.59 -35.63
C LYS A 19 36.26 -6.71 -36.56
N LEU A 20 35.68 -5.63 -36.04
CA LEU A 20 34.91 -4.68 -36.85
C LEU A 20 35.79 -3.99 -37.92
N ALA A 21 37.04 -3.66 -37.58
CA ALA A 21 37.99 -3.09 -38.52
C ALA A 21 38.41 -4.08 -39.62
N LEU A 22 38.52 -5.38 -39.31
CA LEU A 22 38.76 -6.42 -40.30
C LEU A 22 37.56 -6.59 -41.24
N GLU A 23 36.33 -6.52 -40.72
CA GLU A 23 35.10 -6.67 -41.51
C GLU A 23 34.80 -5.45 -42.39
N LYS A 24 35.01 -4.23 -41.89
CA LYS A 24 34.52 -2.98 -42.51
C LYS A 24 35.61 -1.96 -42.85
N GLY A 25 36.87 -2.23 -42.51
CA GLY A 25 37.98 -1.27 -42.58
C GLY A 25 37.96 -0.27 -41.42
N PHE A 26 39.13 0.33 -41.12
CA PHE A 26 39.18 1.45 -40.16
C PHE A 26 38.49 2.68 -40.73
N PRO A 27 37.64 3.37 -39.94
CA PRO A 27 36.81 4.44 -40.45
C PRO A 27 37.60 5.74 -40.65
N ARG A 28 37.19 6.57 -41.61
CA ARG A 28 37.62 7.98 -41.69
C ARG A 28 36.92 8.88 -40.66
N GLN A 29 35.70 8.50 -40.21
CA GLN A 29 34.92 9.19 -39.18
C GLN A 29 34.63 8.22 -38.01
N PRO A 30 35.00 8.55 -36.77
CA PRO A 30 34.93 7.60 -35.66
C PRO A 30 33.49 7.31 -35.21
N GLU A 31 32.55 8.25 -35.33
CA GLU A 31 31.24 8.15 -34.67
C GLU A 31 30.36 6.98 -35.15
N PRO A 32 30.14 6.73 -36.47
CA PRO A 32 29.32 5.61 -36.91
C PRO A 32 29.98 4.25 -36.62
N PHE A 33 31.31 4.21 -36.69
CA PHE A 33 32.08 3.02 -36.37
C PHE A 33 31.99 2.68 -34.88
N LEU A 34 32.13 3.66 -33.99
CA LEU A 34 31.97 3.49 -32.56
C LEU A 34 30.56 3.06 -32.19
N LYS A 35 29.52 3.63 -32.83
CA LYS A 35 28.14 3.18 -32.61
C LYS A 35 27.95 1.70 -32.97
N ASN A 36 28.49 1.25 -34.10
CA ASN A 36 28.45 -0.16 -34.50
C ASN A 36 29.29 -1.05 -33.57
N ALA A 37 30.45 -0.58 -33.14
CA ALA A 37 31.30 -1.31 -32.19
C ALA A 37 30.57 -1.51 -30.86
N ILE A 38 29.91 -0.49 -30.32
CA ILE A 38 29.12 -0.59 -29.08
C ILE A 38 27.97 -1.60 -29.26
N LEU A 39 27.27 -1.57 -30.39
CA LEU A 39 26.17 -2.51 -30.67
C LEU A 39 26.64 -3.97 -30.75
N GLN A 40 27.84 -4.23 -31.31
CA GLN A 40 28.43 -5.58 -31.35
C GLN A 40 29.06 -6.00 -30.01
N PHE A 41 29.61 -5.03 -29.27
CA PHE A 41 30.25 -5.27 -27.98
C PHE A 41 29.22 -5.64 -26.91
N ASN A 42 28.06 -4.96 -26.93
CA ASN A 42 26.97 -5.20 -26.00
C ASN A 42 26.19 -6.46 -26.36
N ASP A 43 26.47 -7.54 -25.64
CA ASP A 43 26.05 -8.91 -25.99
C ASP A 43 25.33 -9.64 -24.85
N PHE A 44 24.95 -8.94 -23.78
CA PHE A 44 24.25 -9.53 -22.65
C PHE A 44 23.09 -8.65 -22.15
N VAL A 45 21.97 -9.29 -21.80
CA VAL A 45 20.78 -8.64 -21.20
C VAL A 45 20.36 -9.28 -19.87
N GLY A 46 20.63 -10.58 -19.69
CA GLY A 46 20.14 -11.41 -18.58
C GLY A 46 18.79 -12.07 -18.88
N TYR A 47 18.12 -12.58 -17.86
CA TYR A 47 16.79 -13.16 -18.00
C TYR A 47 15.75 -12.10 -18.40
N ARG A 48 15.35 -12.12 -19.68
CA ARG A 48 14.46 -11.13 -20.27
C ARG A 48 13.42 -11.80 -21.18
N PRO A 49 12.22 -12.11 -20.66
CA PRO A 49 11.10 -12.57 -21.48
C PRO A 49 10.70 -11.48 -22.48
N VAL A 50 10.55 -11.79 -23.76
CA VAL A 50 10.15 -10.83 -24.80
C VAL A 50 8.83 -11.26 -25.42
N ALA A 51 7.85 -10.36 -25.44
CA ALA A 51 6.58 -10.60 -26.11
C ALA A 51 6.77 -10.82 -27.61
N LEU A 52 6.31 -11.97 -28.12
CA LEU A 52 6.25 -12.26 -29.55
C LEU A 52 4.85 -11.91 -30.05
N LEU A 53 4.75 -10.88 -30.89
CA LEU A 53 3.50 -10.33 -31.42
C LEU A 53 3.67 -10.12 -32.93
N GLU A 54 2.61 -10.29 -33.71
CA GLU A 54 2.63 -10.03 -35.17
C GLU A 54 3.08 -8.59 -35.50
N THR A 55 2.72 -7.64 -34.64
CA THR A 55 3.07 -6.22 -34.76
C THR A 55 4.49 -5.89 -34.28
N ARG A 56 5.22 -6.86 -33.70
CA ARG A 56 6.61 -6.72 -33.23
C ARG A 56 7.56 -7.54 -34.12
N PRO A 57 8.19 -6.93 -35.15
CA PRO A 57 8.87 -7.67 -36.20
C PRO A 57 10.17 -8.39 -35.81
N SER A 58 10.79 -8.09 -34.66
CA SER A 58 12.12 -8.65 -34.32
C SER A 58 12.14 -9.64 -33.15
N GLY A 59 11.09 -9.76 -32.32
CA GLY A 59 11.13 -10.64 -31.12
C GLY A 59 12.31 -10.45 -30.16
N GLU A 60 13.16 -9.44 -30.39
CA GLU A 60 14.43 -9.24 -29.70
C GLU A 60 14.35 -8.10 -28.67
N PRO A 61 15.20 -8.13 -27.63
CA PRO A 61 15.41 -7.00 -26.72
C PRO A 61 15.88 -5.73 -27.45
N TYR A 62 15.65 -4.56 -26.86
CA TYR A 62 16.14 -3.31 -27.45
C TYR A 62 17.68 -3.30 -27.45
N PRO A 63 18.35 -2.77 -28.51
CA PRO A 63 19.80 -2.76 -28.56
C PRO A 63 20.48 -2.02 -27.39
N HIS A 64 19.81 -0.99 -26.84
CA HIS A 64 20.28 -0.22 -25.68
C HIS A 64 20.03 -0.90 -24.33
N GLU A 65 19.31 -2.02 -24.32
CA GLU A 65 19.11 -2.87 -23.14
C GLU A 65 20.31 -3.80 -22.92
N LYS A 66 21.01 -4.15 -24.02
CA LYS A 66 22.21 -4.98 -23.99
C LYS A 66 23.41 -4.16 -23.49
N PHE A 67 24.28 -4.82 -22.72
CA PHE A 67 25.59 -4.30 -22.33
C PHE A 67 26.61 -5.44 -22.30
N ARG A 68 27.91 -5.11 -22.23
CA ARG A 68 28.95 -6.12 -22.05
C ARG A 68 29.28 -6.31 -20.57
N CYS A 69 29.16 -7.53 -20.07
CA CYS A 69 29.65 -7.88 -18.73
C CYS A 69 31.18 -7.82 -18.65
N VAL A 70 31.70 -7.55 -17.45
CA VAL A 70 33.13 -7.39 -17.19
C VAL A 70 33.76 -8.77 -16.94
N PRO A 71 34.67 -9.27 -17.80
CA PRO A 71 35.27 -10.59 -17.60
C PRO A 71 36.20 -10.63 -16.39
N LEU A 72 35.96 -11.62 -15.53
CA LEU A 72 36.76 -11.91 -14.33
C LEU A 72 37.64 -13.15 -14.51
N TYR A 73 37.26 -14.07 -15.40
CA TYR A 73 38.09 -15.21 -15.81
C TYR A 73 37.87 -15.50 -17.29
N LEU A 74 38.94 -15.88 -17.98
CA LEU A 74 38.91 -16.37 -19.35
C LEU A 74 39.70 -17.68 -19.42
N ARG A 75 39.13 -18.68 -20.10
CA ARG A 75 39.81 -19.97 -20.31
C ARG A 75 41.20 -19.74 -20.93
N ASN A 76 42.19 -20.47 -20.44
CA ASN A 76 43.61 -20.39 -20.80
C ASN A 76 44.35 -19.10 -20.39
N ALA A 77 43.65 -17.99 -20.10
CA ALA A 77 44.26 -16.77 -19.59
C ALA A 77 44.22 -16.68 -18.06
N GLY A 78 43.30 -17.40 -17.40
CA GLY A 78 43.14 -17.42 -15.95
C GLY A 78 42.26 -16.28 -15.42
N THR A 79 42.41 -15.97 -14.13
CA THR A 79 41.64 -14.92 -13.45
C THR A 79 42.23 -13.53 -13.74
N SER A 80 41.37 -12.56 -14.08
CA SER A 80 41.70 -11.16 -14.33
C SER A 80 42.19 -10.45 -13.06
N TYR A 81 43.10 -9.49 -13.21
CA TYR A 81 43.47 -8.59 -12.11
C TYR A 81 42.32 -7.63 -11.78
N SER A 82 41.81 -7.71 -10.55
CA SER A 82 40.66 -6.96 -10.05
C SER A 82 40.63 -6.98 -8.51
N PRO A 83 39.77 -6.17 -7.86
CA PRO A 83 39.55 -6.27 -6.42
C PRO A 83 39.03 -7.63 -5.94
N TYR A 84 38.54 -8.48 -6.87
CA TYR A 84 37.96 -9.80 -6.58
C TYR A 84 38.88 -10.96 -6.96
N SER A 85 40.10 -10.72 -7.46
CA SER A 85 40.96 -11.78 -8.04
C SER A 85 41.17 -12.98 -7.12
N THR A 86 41.50 -12.74 -5.84
CA THR A 86 41.71 -13.82 -4.87
C THR A 86 40.45 -14.65 -4.65
N LEU A 87 39.31 -13.97 -4.47
CA LEU A 87 38.00 -14.61 -4.25
C LEU A 87 37.60 -15.47 -5.46
N ILE A 88 37.76 -14.94 -6.68
CA ILE A 88 37.42 -15.64 -7.92
C ILE A 88 38.33 -16.84 -8.15
N GLN A 89 39.65 -16.67 -7.96
CA GLN A 89 40.60 -17.76 -8.14
C GLN A 89 40.30 -18.90 -7.16
N GLN A 90 40.15 -18.61 -5.87
CA GLN A 90 39.84 -19.63 -4.87
C GLN A 90 38.49 -20.32 -5.12
N ALA A 91 37.46 -19.59 -5.57
CA ALA A 91 36.18 -20.19 -5.90
C ALA A 91 36.28 -21.14 -7.11
N LEU A 92 37.06 -20.78 -8.13
CA LEU A 92 37.33 -21.65 -9.28
C LEU A 92 38.15 -22.88 -8.88
N ASP A 93 39.14 -22.72 -8.01
CA ASP A 93 39.94 -23.84 -7.48
C ASP A 93 39.03 -24.82 -6.70
N ILE A 94 38.13 -24.30 -5.84
CA ILE A 94 37.13 -25.12 -5.15
C ILE A 94 36.24 -25.85 -6.16
N LEU A 95 35.69 -25.17 -7.17
CA LEU A 95 34.82 -25.79 -8.17
C LEU A 95 35.54 -26.87 -8.99
N GLY A 96 36.82 -26.69 -9.31
CA GLY A 96 37.64 -27.68 -10.02
C GLY A 96 37.92 -28.95 -9.19
N ASP A 97 37.91 -28.83 -7.86
CA ASP A 97 38.18 -29.92 -6.91
C ASP A 97 36.93 -30.68 -6.43
N VAL A 98 35.72 -30.22 -6.79
CA VAL A 98 34.43 -30.83 -6.41
C VAL A 98 34.20 -32.13 -7.20
N ASP A 99 33.53 -33.10 -6.57
CA ASP A 99 33.15 -34.35 -7.22
C ASP A 99 32.32 -34.10 -8.51
N PRO A 100 32.72 -34.65 -9.67
CA PRO A 100 32.01 -34.47 -10.93
C PRO A 100 30.53 -34.86 -10.88
N SER A 101 30.14 -35.82 -10.03
CA SER A 101 28.73 -36.19 -9.84
C SER A 101 27.89 -35.06 -9.24
N LEU A 102 28.44 -34.32 -8.27
CA LEU A 102 27.79 -33.19 -7.63
C LEU A 102 27.70 -31.99 -8.59
N LEU A 103 28.76 -31.75 -9.39
CA LEU A 103 28.73 -30.72 -10.44
C LEU A 103 27.66 -31.03 -11.49
N SER A 104 27.54 -32.30 -11.90
CA SER A 104 26.51 -32.74 -12.84
C SER A 104 25.10 -32.59 -12.26
N GLU A 105 24.87 -32.92 -10.98
CA GLU A 105 23.57 -32.69 -10.32
C GLU A 105 23.22 -31.20 -10.26
N ALA A 106 24.23 -30.34 -10.09
CA ALA A 106 24.08 -28.89 -10.11
C ALA A 106 23.94 -28.27 -11.51
N ASN A 107 23.92 -29.06 -12.58
CA ASN A 107 23.97 -28.59 -13.98
C ASN A 107 25.16 -27.63 -14.26
N PHE A 108 26.32 -27.92 -13.66
CA PHE A 108 27.55 -27.17 -13.87
C PHE A 108 28.63 -28.08 -14.46
N ASP A 109 29.32 -27.60 -15.49
CA ASP A 109 30.45 -28.29 -16.09
C ASP A 109 31.61 -27.30 -16.23
N PHE A 110 32.66 -27.52 -15.43
CA PHE A 110 33.82 -26.63 -15.38
C PHE A 110 34.57 -26.60 -16.71
N ASP A 111 34.64 -27.73 -17.42
CA ASP A 111 35.31 -27.84 -18.73
C ASP A 111 34.55 -27.10 -19.83
N ASN A 112 33.31 -26.68 -19.57
CA ASN A 112 32.53 -25.85 -20.48
C ASN A 112 32.58 -24.34 -20.18
N LEU A 113 33.20 -23.92 -19.08
CA LEU A 113 33.34 -22.50 -18.73
C LEU A 113 34.44 -21.84 -19.58
N ASP A 114 34.07 -21.03 -20.57
CA ASP A 114 34.99 -20.20 -21.36
C ASP A 114 35.25 -18.86 -20.67
N GLU A 115 34.21 -18.31 -20.04
CA GLU A 115 34.22 -16.97 -19.47
C GLU A 115 33.39 -16.93 -18.18
N LEU A 116 33.97 -16.40 -17.09
CA LEU A 116 33.22 -15.95 -15.91
C LEU A 116 33.21 -14.43 -15.91
N SER A 117 32.03 -13.84 -15.90
CA SER A 117 31.85 -12.40 -16.08
C SER A 117 30.96 -11.78 -15.01
N MET A 118 31.18 -10.50 -14.73
CA MET A 118 30.43 -9.73 -13.74
C MET A 118 29.42 -8.79 -14.42
N ASP A 119 28.17 -8.88 -14.00
CA ASP A 119 27.15 -7.86 -14.28
C ASP A 119 27.37 -6.66 -13.33
N VAL A 120 27.69 -5.51 -13.92
CA VAL A 120 27.97 -4.24 -13.23
C VAL A 120 26.72 -3.40 -12.98
N ARG A 121 25.56 -3.81 -13.50
CA ARG A 121 24.32 -3.07 -13.30
C ARG A 121 23.94 -3.11 -11.82
N GLY A 122 23.47 -1.96 -11.33
CA GLY A 122 22.94 -1.85 -9.98
C GLY A 122 21.79 -2.83 -9.76
N TYR A 123 21.76 -3.48 -8.61
CA TYR A 123 20.76 -4.50 -8.34
C TYR A 123 19.40 -3.89 -7.99
N ASP A 124 18.43 -4.04 -8.89
CA ASP A 124 17.07 -3.55 -8.71
C ASP A 124 16.16 -4.57 -8.02
N HIS A 125 16.07 -4.49 -6.69
CA HIS A 125 15.22 -5.38 -5.88
C HIS A 125 13.74 -5.40 -6.29
N SER A 126 13.25 -4.38 -7.00
CA SER A 126 11.86 -4.31 -7.45
C SER A 126 11.60 -5.00 -8.80
N HIS A 127 12.66 -5.36 -9.54
CA HIS A 127 12.51 -5.99 -10.83
C HIS A 127 12.05 -7.45 -10.70
N PRO A 128 10.96 -7.89 -11.38
CA PRO A 128 10.40 -9.24 -11.24
C PRO A 128 11.36 -10.39 -11.48
N ALA A 129 12.31 -10.27 -12.42
CA ALA A 129 13.35 -11.27 -12.65
C ALA A 129 14.09 -11.70 -11.37
N ASN A 130 14.16 -10.84 -10.35
CA ASN A 130 14.82 -11.15 -9.08
C ASN A 130 13.99 -12.00 -8.12
N LEU A 131 12.74 -12.30 -8.48
CA LEU A 131 11.92 -13.32 -7.83
C LEU A 131 12.29 -14.74 -8.31
N ARG A 132 13.01 -14.86 -9.44
CA ARG A 132 13.55 -16.13 -9.89
C ARG A 132 14.60 -16.64 -8.88
N PRO A 133 14.51 -17.89 -8.40
CA PRO A 133 15.47 -18.46 -7.46
C PRO A 133 16.91 -18.28 -7.95
N ASN A 134 17.79 -17.81 -7.07
CA ASN A 134 19.22 -17.64 -7.30
C ASN A 134 19.66 -16.72 -8.47
N TYR A 135 18.74 -16.11 -9.22
CA TYR A 135 19.07 -15.17 -10.32
C TYR A 135 19.89 -13.97 -9.84
N PHE A 136 19.68 -13.56 -8.59
CA PHE A 136 20.47 -12.53 -7.94
C PHE A 136 21.95 -12.91 -7.74
N PHE A 137 22.27 -14.19 -7.64
CA PHE A 137 23.65 -14.63 -7.46
C PHE A 137 24.36 -14.78 -8.81
N GLY A 138 23.65 -15.32 -9.80
CA GLY A 138 24.17 -15.45 -11.15
C GLY A 138 23.28 -16.29 -12.05
N GLU A 139 23.75 -16.52 -13.27
CA GLU A 139 23.13 -17.43 -14.24
C GLU A 139 24.13 -17.83 -15.34
N TRP A 140 23.90 -18.98 -15.96
CA TRP A 140 24.46 -19.25 -17.29
C TRP A 140 23.87 -18.28 -18.31
N ASP A 141 24.71 -17.76 -19.20
CA ASP A 141 24.28 -16.83 -20.22
C ASP A 141 23.65 -17.54 -21.43
N PRO A 142 22.35 -17.34 -21.70
CA PRO A 142 21.67 -17.97 -22.82
C PRO A 142 22.12 -17.43 -24.19
N GLN A 143 22.80 -16.28 -24.25
CA GLN A 143 23.25 -15.67 -25.50
C GLN A 143 24.66 -16.11 -25.91
N TYR A 144 25.39 -16.82 -25.03
CA TYR A 144 26.77 -17.26 -25.27
C TYR A 144 26.84 -18.80 -25.21
N ILE A 145 26.54 -19.42 -26.35
CA ILE A 145 26.28 -20.85 -26.53
C ILE A 145 27.22 -21.46 -27.58
N ASP A 146 27.56 -22.74 -27.44
CA ASP A 146 28.32 -23.48 -28.45
C ASP A 146 27.41 -24.10 -29.54
N GLU A 147 28.03 -24.76 -30.52
CA GLU A 147 27.34 -25.48 -31.61
C GLU A 147 26.45 -26.65 -31.11
N GLN A 148 26.65 -27.11 -29.88
CA GLN A 148 25.91 -28.21 -29.26
C GLN A 148 24.81 -27.72 -28.30
N GLY A 149 24.59 -26.41 -28.22
CA GLY A 149 23.57 -25.82 -27.35
C GLY A 149 23.98 -25.68 -25.88
N ARG A 150 25.26 -25.85 -25.54
CA ARG A 150 25.78 -25.71 -24.17
C ARG A 150 26.19 -24.28 -23.88
N PHE A 151 25.82 -23.77 -22.72
CA PHE A 151 26.22 -22.44 -22.27
C PHE A 151 27.71 -22.42 -21.94
N ARG A 152 28.40 -21.34 -22.34
CA ARG A 152 29.86 -21.21 -22.22
C ARG A 152 30.31 -20.05 -21.33
N ARG A 153 29.40 -19.14 -20.98
CA ARG A 153 29.68 -17.98 -20.12
C ARG A 153 28.79 -18.01 -18.88
N PHE A 154 29.40 -17.92 -17.70
CA PHE A 154 28.65 -17.77 -16.45
C PHE A 154 28.73 -16.32 -15.97
N ILE A 155 27.59 -15.76 -15.56
CA ILE A 155 27.49 -14.38 -15.10
C ILE A 155 27.23 -14.34 -13.60
N VAL A 156 28.08 -13.65 -12.85
CA VAL A 156 27.88 -13.32 -11.43
C VAL A 156 27.46 -11.85 -11.28
N ARG A 157 26.71 -11.52 -10.23
CA ARG A 157 26.32 -10.12 -9.97
C ARG A 157 27.35 -9.41 -9.09
N LYS A 158 27.68 -8.15 -9.41
CA LYS A 158 28.60 -7.34 -8.61
C LYS A 158 28.21 -7.27 -7.13
N ALA A 159 26.92 -7.12 -6.83
CA ALA A 159 26.42 -7.00 -5.47
C ALA A 159 26.77 -8.21 -4.57
N LEU A 160 26.84 -9.42 -5.15
CA LEU A 160 27.30 -10.62 -4.45
C LEU A 160 28.80 -10.53 -4.12
N LEU A 161 29.62 -10.17 -5.12
CA LEU A 161 31.07 -10.07 -4.97
C LEU A 161 31.47 -9.00 -3.95
N ASP A 162 30.80 -7.84 -3.97
CA ASP A 162 31.03 -6.76 -3.00
C ASP A 162 30.78 -7.21 -1.55
N VAL A 163 29.73 -8.00 -1.33
CA VAL A 163 29.38 -8.47 0.02
C VAL A 163 30.34 -9.55 0.51
N LEU A 164 30.74 -10.47 -0.37
CA LEU A 164 31.74 -11.48 -0.01
C LEU A 164 33.11 -10.84 0.23
N LYS A 165 33.47 -9.84 -0.56
CA LYS A 165 34.69 -9.07 -0.37
C LYS A 165 34.69 -8.30 0.96
N ASP A 166 33.58 -7.68 1.34
CA ASP A 166 33.44 -6.98 2.62
C ASP A 166 33.78 -7.89 3.81
N ARG A 167 33.35 -9.16 3.79
CA ARG A 167 33.70 -10.16 4.82
C ARG A 167 35.21 -10.39 4.94
N VAL A 168 35.89 -10.43 3.80
CA VAL A 168 37.32 -10.72 3.71
C VAL A 168 38.13 -9.50 4.16
N ASP A 169 37.75 -8.29 3.72
CA ASP A 169 38.46 -7.05 4.01
C ASP A 169 38.33 -6.61 5.48
N ASN A 170 37.18 -6.85 6.11
CA ASN A 170 36.88 -6.37 7.46
C ASN A 170 37.47 -7.25 8.59
N ALA A 171 38.20 -8.31 8.27
CA ALA A 171 38.75 -9.25 9.25
C ALA A 171 40.21 -9.62 8.94
N ALA A 172 41.11 -8.64 9.06
CA ALA A 172 42.54 -8.80 8.76
C ALA A 172 43.19 -9.98 9.50
N ASP A 173 42.82 -10.23 10.75
CA ASP A 173 43.39 -11.30 11.58
C ASP A 173 42.93 -12.72 11.19
N LYS A 174 41.88 -12.83 10.37
CA LYS A 174 41.31 -14.09 9.87
C LYS A 174 41.18 -14.10 8.34
N PHE A 175 42.05 -13.36 7.66
CA PHE A 175 41.95 -13.16 6.22
C PHE A 175 41.89 -14.48 5.43
N GLU A 176 42.78 -15.44 5.73
CA GLU A 176 42.83 -16.73 5.01
C GLU A 176 41.56 -17.56 5.22
N GLU A 177 41.10 -17.69 6.47
CA GLU A 177 39.86 -18.40 6.83
C GLU A 177 38.64 -17.75 6.16
N ASN A 178 38.47 -16.44 6.31
CA ASN A 178 37.34 -15.72 5.73
C ASN A 178 37.37 -15.71 4.20
N SER A 179 38.55 -15.66 3.58
CA SER A 179 38.70 -15.76 2.13
C SER A 179 38.25 -17.13 1.63
N PHE A 180 38.68 -18.20 2.30
CA PHE A 180 38.22 -19.56 1.99
C PHE A 180 36.71 -19.72 2.15
N GLU A 181 36.15 -19.27 3.27
CA GLU A 181 34.70 -19.31 3.50
C GLU A 181 33.91 -18.47 2.48
N ALA A 182 34.40 -17.28 2.12
CA ALA A 182 33.76 -16.44 1.12
C ALA A 182 33.80 -17.08 -0.28
N ALA A 183 34.93 -17.69 -0.65
CA ALA A 183 35.08 -18.44 -1.90
C ALA A 183 34.19 -19.69 -1.93
N ALA A 184 34.07 -20.39 -0.80
CA ALA A 184 33.15 -21.52 -0.62
C ALA A 184 31.70 -21.10 -0.86
N VAL A 185 31.27 -19.99 -0.25
CA VAL A 185 29.92 -19.45 -0.47
C VAL A 185 29.71 -19.01 -1.92
N LEU A 186 30.71 -18.39 -2.57
CA LEU A 186 30.64 -18.04 -3.98
C LEU A 186 30.44 -19.28 -4.87
N ALA A 187 31.28 -20.30 -4.69
CA ALA A 187 31.17 -21.56 -5.42
C ALA A 187 29.79 -22.22 -5.21
N GLY A 188 29.33 -22.31 -3.96
CA GLY A 188 28.00 -22.83 -3.64
C GLY A 188 26.87 -22.03 -4.31
N THR A 189 26.98 -20.70 -4.37
CA THR A 189 25.99 -19.86 -5.07
C THR A 189 26.02 -20.03 -6.59
N ILE A 190 27.19 -20.25 -7.20
CA ILE A 190 27.33 -20.56 -8.63
C ILE A 190 26.62 -21.88 -8.93
N LEU A 191 26.84 -22.93 -8.15
CA LEU A 191 26.19 -24.24 -8.32
C LEU A 191 24.66 -24.14 -8.18
N MET A 192 24.18 -23.41 -7.17
CA MET A 192 22.74 -23.19 -6.98
C MET A 192 22.10 -22.40 -8.13
N ALA A 193 22.79 -21.39 -8.67
CA ALA A 193 22.32 -20.61 -9.81
C ALA A 193 22.35 -21.42 -11.12
N ALA A 194 23.41 -22.20 -11.35
CA ALA A 194 23.53 -23.11 -12.48
C ALA A 194 22.39 -24.16 -12.48
N SER A 195 22.03 -24.67 -11.30
CA SER A 195 20.92 -25.61 -11.14
C SER A 195 19.59 -25.02 -11.61
N VAL A 196 19.40 -23.70 -11.46
CA VAL A 196 18.18 -22.99 -11.88
C VAL A 196 18.20 -22.65 -13.37
N SER A 197 19.32 -22.19 -13.92
CA SER A 197 19.42 -21.86 -15.36
C SER A 197 19.54 -23.09 -16.27
N GLY A 198 20.06 -24.20 -15.75
CA GLY A 198 20.41 -25.38 -16.55
C GLY A 198 21.71 -25.17 -17.33
N ARG A 199 22.21 -26.25 -17.94
CA ARG A 199 23.49 -26.29 -18.68
C ARG A 199 23.36 -26.12 -20.21
N VAL A 200 22.15 -26.34 -20.73
CA VAL A 200 21.77 -26.21 -22.14
C VAL A 200 20.39 -25.55 -22.27
N ALA A 201 20.09 -25.00 -23.44
CA ALA A 201 18.73 -24.57 -23.77
C ALA A 201 17.77 -25.77 -23.65
N GLY A 202 16.69 -25.61 -22.87
CA GLY A 202 15.72 -26.69 -22.62
C GLY A 202 16.13 -27.74 -21.58
N THR A 203 17.10 -27.45 -20.69
CA THR A 203 17.49 -28.36 -19.59
C THR A 203 16.30 -28.76 -18.71
N HIS A 204 15.44 -27.79 -18.40
CA HIS A 204 14.20 -28.01 -17.66
C HIS A 204 13.04 -28.09 -18.64
N GLU A 205 12.16 -29.08 -18.45
CA GLU A 205 10.93 -29.20 -19.23
C GLU A 205 10.05 -27.95 -19.07
N ALA A 206 9.28 -27.58 -20.10
CA ALA A 206 8.40 -26.41 -20.03
C ALA A 206 7.33 -26.50 -18.92
N SER A 207 7.01 -27.72 -18.48
CA SER A 207 6.09 -28.05 -17.38
C SER A 207 6.77 -28.10 -15.99
N ALA A 208 8.09 -28.00 -15.92
CA ALA A 208 8.83 -28.03 -14.65
C ALA A 208 8.78 -26.67 -13.96
N SER A 209 7.98 -26.56 -12.90
CA SER A 209 7.88 -25.33 -12.14
C SER A 209 8.99 -25.15 -11.11
N LEU A 210 9.22 -23.89 -10.74
CA LEU A 210 10.22 -23.53 -9.72
C LEU A 210 9.98 -24.23 -8.38
N ALA A 211 8.72 -24.49 -8.03
CA ALA A 211 8.34 -25.21 -6.81
C ALA A 211 8.92 -26.64 -6.76
N LYS A 212 9.02 -27.32 -7.92
CA LYS A 212 9.61 -28.67 -8.04
C LYS A 212 11.14 -28.63 -7.97
N LEU A 213 11.75 -27.57 -8.49
CA LEU A 213 13.21 -27.44 -8.58
C LEU A 213 13.88 -27.06 -7.25
N ILE A 214 13.24 -26.19 -6.44
CA ILE A 214 13.84 -25.63 -5.21
C ILE A 214 14.33 -26.68 -4.20
N PRO A 215 13.55 -27.74 -3.84
CA PRO A 215 14.01 -28.74 -2.88
C PRO A 215 15.25 -29.52 -3.35
N GLY A 216 15.38 -29.75 -4.66
CA GLY A 216 16.58 -30.34 -5.25
C GLY A 216 17.80 -29.43 -5.09
N ILE A 217 17.62 -28.14 -5.38
CA ILE A 217 18.69 -27.13 -5.27
C ILE A 217 19.19 -26.98 -3.82
N ALA A 218 18.27 -26.96 -2.84
CA ALA A 218 18.63 -26.89 -1.42
C ALA A 218 19.45 -28.11 -0.98
N ARG A 219 19.13 -29.30 -1.50
CA ARG A 219 19.89 -30.52 -1.23
C ARG A 219 21.28 -30.50 -1.83
N VAL A 220 21.42 -30.03 -3.08
CA VAL A 220 22.73 -29.86 -3.74
C VAL A 220 23.61 -28.91 -2.93
N ARG A 221 23.05 -27.78 -2.47
CA ARG A 221 23.73 -26.81 -1.60
C ARG A 221 24.24 -27.48 -0.31
N ASP A 222 23.38 -28.21 0.39
CA ASP A 222 23.73 -28.79 1.68
C ASP A 222 24.80 -29.89 1.52
N THR A 223 24.64 -30.75 0.51
CA THR A 223 25.64 -31.77 0.16
C THR A 223 27.00 -31.14 -0.20
N PHE A 224 27.00 -30.04 -0.96
CA PHE A 224 28.21 -29.30 -1.30
C PHE A 224 28.94 -28.76 -0.08
N TYR A 225 28.23 -28.11 0.85
CA TYR A 225 28.87 -27.58 2.06
C TYR A 225 29.37 -28.68 2.99
N GLU A 226 28.66 -29.81 3.08
CA GLU A 226 29.13 -30.97 3.85
C GLU A 226 30.36 -31.63 3.23
N TYR A 227 30.41 -31.71 1.90
CA TYR A 227 31.58 -32.15 1.16
C TYR A 227 32.79 -31.25 1.46
N LEU A 228 32.61 -29.94 1.34
CA LEU A 228 33.69 -28.99 1.52
C LEU A 228 34.18 -28.90 2.98
N LEU A 229 33.27 -29.02 3.94
CA LEU A 229 33.61 -29.04 5.37
C LEU A 229 34.54 -30.22 5.72
N LYS A 230 34.44 -31.36 5.01
CA LYS A 230 35.34 -32.50 5.18
C LYS A 230 36.75 -32.26 4.63
N LYS A 231 36.90 -31.34 3.67
CA LYS A 231 38.17 -30.99 3.02
C LYS A 231 38.88 -29.78 3.66
N ALA A 232 38.22 -29.06 4.56
CA ALA A 232 38.83 -27.94 5.30
C ALA A 232 40.02 -28.40 6.15
N SER A 233 40.96 -27.50 6.44
CA SER A 233 42.11 -27.80 7.31
C SER A 233 41.64 -28.25 8.71
N PRO A 234 42.36 -29.13 9.43
CA PRO A 234 41.87 -29.68 10.69
C PRO A 234 41.52 -28.63 11.76
N GLU A 235 42.29 -27.54 11.85
CA GLU A 235 42.04 -26.43 12.77
C GLU A 235 40.78 -25.65 12.38
N HIS A 236 40.65 -25.28 11.11
CA HIS A 236 39.51 -24.52 10.59
C HIS A 236 38.22 -25.36 10.57
N GLN A 237 38.33 -26.65 10.24
CA GLN A 237 37.24 -27.61 10.28
C GLN A 237 36.61 -27.70 11.68
N LYS A 238 37.44 -27.67 12.74
CA LYS A 238 36.93 -27.66 14.12
C LYS A 238 36.09 -26.40 14.38
N THR A 239 36.57 -25.23 13.96
CA THR A 239 35.82 -23.97 14.07
C THR A 239 34.52 -24.00 13.28
N LEU A 240 34.53 -24.51 12.05
CA LEU A 240 33.32 -24.65 11.22
C LEU A 240 32.32 -25.67 11.80
N LEU A 241 32.79 -26.71 12.49
CA LEU A 241 31.91 -27.67 13.19
C LEU A 241 31.27 -27.05 14.45
N GLU A 242 32.03 -26.28 15.22
CA GLU A 242 31.50 -25.51 16.35
C GLU A 242 30.47 -24.47 15.86
N GLU A 243 30.76 -23.77 14.78
CA GLU A 243 29.82 -22.83 14.14
C GLU A 243 28.58 -23.56 13.60
N LYS A 244 28.72 -24.71 12.93
CA LYS A 244 27.59 -25.53 12.47
C LYS A 244 26.70 -25.96 13.63
N GLY A 245 27.28 -26.25 14.81
CA GLY A 245 26.52 -26.56 16.02
C GLY A 245 25.67 -25.38 16.52
N GLN A 246 26.21 -24.16 16.45
CA GLN A 246 25.54 -22.93 16.90
C GLN A 246 24.50 -22.43 15.90
N LEU A 247 24.88 -22.31 14.62
CA LEU A 247 24.05 -21.73 13.56
C LEU A 247 23.21 -22.77 12.82
N ARG A 248 23.36 -24.05 13.15
CA ARG A 248 22.68 -25.21 12.53
C ARG A 248 22.89 -25.31 11.01
N GLN A 249 23.95 -24.71 10.49
CA GLN A 249 24.30 -24.68 9.07
C GLN A 249 25.82 -24.69 8.88
N ALA A 250 26.33 -25.49 7.94
CA ALA A 250 27.73 -25.44 7.55
C ALA A 250 28.04 -24.13 6.81
N PHE A 251 29.18 -23.49 7.13
CA PHE A 251 29.51 -22.13 6.65
C PHE A 251 28.43 -21.09 6.99
N GLY A 252 27.75 -21.30 8.12
CA GLY A 252 26.62 -20.50 8.56
C GLY A 252 26.99 -19.04 8.76
N GLY A 253 28.19 -18.73 9.27
CA GLY A 253 28.61 -17.35 9.53
C GLY A 253 28.81 -16.55 8.25
N ALA A 254 29.41 -17.16 7.23
CA ALA A 254 29.59 -16.54 5.92
C ALA A 254 28.24 -16.32 5.20
N ARG A 255 27.33 -17.31 5.25
CA ARG A 255 25.98 -17.20 4.68
C ARG A 255 25.11 -16.17 5.40
N GLN A 256 25.12 -16.16 6.73
CA GLN A 256 24.39 -15.15 7.51
C GLN A 256 24.94 -13.74 7.24
N HIS A 257 26.27 -13.58 7.17
CA HIS A 257 26.87 -12.30 6.81
C HIS A 257 26.42 -11.83 5.42
N LEU A 258 26.45 -12.72 4.42
CA LEU A 258 25.94 -12.46 3.07
C LEU A 258 24.47 -12.01 3.09
N ASN A 259 23.59 -12.81 3.68
CA ASN A 259 22.15 -12.49 3.73
C ASN A 259 21.86 -11.19 4.47
N ASN A 260 22.55 -10.93 5.59
CA ASN A 260 22.37 -9.73 6.41
C ASN A 260 22.79 -8.45 5.66
N LEU A 261 23.96 -8.44 5.02
CA LEU A 261 24.42 -7.27 4.27
C LEU A 261 23.57 -7.02 3.02
N LEU A 262 23.14 -8.08 2.34
CA LEU A 262 22.20 -7.97 1.22
C LEU A 262 20.84 -7.42 1.67
N GLY A 263 20.32 -7.91 2.79
CA GLY A 263 19.10 -7.39 3.41
C GLY A 263 19.20 -5.90 3.73
N ARG A 264 20.33 -5.46 4.29
CA ARG A 264 20.59 -4.04 4.59
C ARG A 264 20.74 -3.18 3.34
N LYS A 265 21.48 -3.63 2.32
CA LYS A 265 21.59 -2.92 1.03
C LYS A 265 20.21 -2.77 0.39
N ARG A 266 19.41 -3.84 0.41
CA ARG A 266 18.01 -3.82 -0.06
C ARG A 266 17.14 -2.83 0.69
N ALA A 267 17.19 -2.84 2.02
CA ALA A 267 16.46 -1.89 2.86
C ALA A 267 16.86 -0.44 2.55
N SER A 268 18.16 -0.19 2.40
CA SER A 268 18.68 1.12 1.98
C SER A 268 18.16 1.56 0.62
N HIS A 269 18.17 0.67 -0.38
CA HIS A 269 17.65 0.95 -1.72
C HIS A 269 16.15 1.28 -1.71
N VAL A 270 15.34 0.47 -1.03
CA VAL A 270 13.89 0.72 -0.90
C VAL A 270 13.65 2.06 -0.22
N GLN A 271 14.36 2.34 0.88
CA GLN A 271 14.24 3.59 1.61
C GLN A 271 14.61 4.80 0.75
N HIS A 272 15.77 4.80 0.10
CA HIS A 272 16.21 5.94 -0.71
C HIS A 272 15.38 6.13 -1.98
N ARG A 273 14.92 5.04 -2.60
CA ARG A 273 13.94 5.10 -3.70
C ARG A 273 12.67 5.81 -3.23
N PHE A 274 12.08 5.35 -2.13
CA PHE A 274 10.85 5.93 -1.60
C PHE A 274 11.02 7.40 -1.20
N LEU A 275 12.11 7.74 -0.50
CA LEU A 275 12.44 9.13 -0.15
C LEU A 275 12.63 10.02 -1.38
N GLY A 276 13.26 9.51 -2.44
CA GLY A 276 13.38 10.21 -3.71
C GLY A 276 12.01 10.55 -4.31
N LEU A 277 11.08 9.58 -4.31
CA LEU A 277 9.71 9.77 -4.80
C LEU A 277 8.90 10.73 -3.90
N LEU A 278 9.00 10.58 -2.58
CA LEU A 278 8.34 11.46 -1.61
C LEU A 278 8.77 12.91 -1.77
N LEU A 279 10.09 13.18 -1.84
CA LEU A 279 10.63 14.53 -2.01
C LEU A 279 10.25 15.14 -3.37
N ALA A 280 10.17 14.31 -4.42
CA ALA A 280 9.63 14.73 -5.71
C ALA A 280 8.18 15.19 -5.56
N ASN A 281 7.33 14.41 -4.88
CA ASN A 281 5.92 14.73 -4.63
C ASN A 281 5.72 15.97 -3.74
N MET A 282 6.64 16.24 -2.80
CA MET A 282 6.65 17.46 -2.00
C MET A 282 7.04 18.71 -2.81
N GLY A 283 7.69 18.54 -3.97
CA GLY A 283 8.12 19.64 -4.84
C GLY A 283 9.61 20.00 -4.77
N TYR A 284 10.44 19.13 -4.19
CA TYR A 284 11.87 19.37 -3.97
C TYR A 284 12.75 18.49 -4.87
N LEU A 285 12.85 18.88 -6.15
CA LEU A 285 13.55 18.10 -7.19
C LEU A 285 15.02 17.83 -6.87
N ASP A 286 15.77 18.81 -6.37
CA ASP A 286 17.21 18.61 -6.10
C ASP A 286 17.45 17.67 -4.91
N ALA A 287 16.61 17.73 -3.88
CA ALA A 287 16.68 16.80 -2.76
C ALA A 287 16.25 15.38 -3.19
N SER A 288 15.23 15.27 -4.05
CA SER A 288 14.85 14.01 -4.68
C SER A 288 16.02 13.39 -5.45
N ARG A 289 16.70 14.18 -6.30
CA ARG A 289 17.91 13.76 -7.02
C ARG A 289 19.03 13.32 -6.08
N ALA A 290 19.23 14.02 -4.98
CA ALA A 290 20.25 13.67 -3.99
C ALA A 290 19.98 12.29 -3.37
N GLN A 291 18.72 11.98 -3.02
CA GLN A 291 18.36 10.65 -2.52
C GLN A 291 18.44 9.58 -3.62
N ALA A 292 17.96 9.89 -4.82
CA ALA A 292 18.03 8.99 -5.97
C ALA A 292 19.49 8.66 -6.37
N ARG A 293 20.45 9.56 -6.19
CA ARG A 293 21.88 9.26 -6.44
C ARG A 293 22.49 8.25 -5.46
N LYS A 294 21.85 8.00 -4.31
CA LYS A 294 22.30 7.01 -3.32
C LYS A 294 21.92 5.57 -3.71
N ILE A 295 21.07 5.38 -4.73
CA ILE A 295 20.69 4.06 -5.24
C ILE A 295 21.44 3.75 -6.54
N GLU A 296 21.89 2.51 -6.69
CA GLU A 296 22.59 2.05 -7.90
C GLU A 296 21.65 1.90 -9.12
N PRO A 297 20.44 1.29 -8.99
CA PRO A 297 19.57 1.03 -10.13
C PRO A 297 19.15 2.30 -10.89
N ALA A 298 19.02 2.18 -12.21
CA ALA A 298 18.57 3.28 -13.07
C ALA A 298 17.05 3.52 -12.97
N SER A 299 16.26 2.46 -12.77
CA SER A 299 14.79 2.48 -12.69
C SER A 299 14.27 3.53 -11.70
N GLY A 300 14.63 3.41 -10.42
CA GLY A 300 14.23 4.34 -9.38
C GLY A 300 14.72 5.78 -9.62
N ARG A 301 15.92 5.94 -10.19
CA ARG A 301 16.50 7.27 -10.49
C ARG A 301 15.75 7.99 -11.60
N MET A 302 15.43 7.29 -12.68
CA MET A 302 14.69 7.85 -13.81
C MET A 302 13.24 8.11 -13.43
N LEU A 303 12.61 7.22 -12.65
CA LEU A 303 11.25 7.41 -12.15
C LEU A 303 11.13 8.64 -11.24
N ALA A 304 12.06 8.81 -10.28
CA ALA A 304 12.08 9.97 -9.40
C ALA A 304 12.27 11.29 -10.19
N GLU A 305 13.11 11.28 -11.22
CA GLU A 305 13.30 12.44 -12.10
C GLU A 305 12.03 12.76 -12.91
N ILE A 306 11.37 11.74 -13.48
CA ILE A 306 10.11 11.89 -14.23
C ILE A 306 9.03 12.51 -13.35
N LEU A 307 8.76 11.93 -12.17
CA LEU A 307 7.73 12.41 -11.26
C LEU A 307 8.09 13.78 -10.67
N GLY A 308 9.37 14.03 -10.42
CA GLY A 308 9.86 15.33 -9.99
C GLY A 308 9.63 16.43 -11.03
N LEU A 309 9.85 16.15 -12.32
CA LEU A 309 9.54 17.08 -13.42
C LEU A 309 8.03 17.34 -13.53
N ILE A 310 7.21 16.30 -13.37
CA ILE A 310 5.74 16.44 -13.41
C ILE A 310 5.26 17.32 -12.25
N ARG A 311 5.72 17.05 -11.02
CA ARG A 311 5.35 17.85 -9.85
C ARG A 311 5.84 19.30 -9.97
N LEU A 312 7.05 19.50 -10.46
CA LEU A 312 7.58 20.83 -10.75
C LEU A 312 6.68 21.56 -11.77
N GLY A 313 6.21 20.90 -12.82
CA GLY A 313 5.26 21.45 -13.78
C GLY A 313 3.96 21.92 -13.14
N HIS A 314 3.38 21.14 -12.23
CA HIS A 314 2.20 21.56 -11.46
C HIS A 314 2.46 22.79 -10.58
N LEU A 315 3.62 22.87 -9.94
CA LEU A 315 4.00 24.03 -9.12
C LEU A 315 4.26 25.28 -9.97
N GLU A 316 4.88 25.12 -11.15
CA GLU A 316 5.11 26.22 -12.10
C GLU A 316 3.81 26.77 -12.66
N VAL A 317 2.81 25.91 -12.93
CA VAL A 317 1.42 26.31 -13.25
C VAL A 317 0.83 27.18 -12.14
N GLU A 318 0.93 26.75 -10.88
CA GLU A 318 0.38 27.53 -9.75
C GLU A 318 1.07 28.87 -9.52
N ARG A 319 2.34 29.00 -9.96
CA ARG A 319 3.13 30.23 -9.91
C ARG A 319 3.02 31.06 -11.18
N THR A 320 2.10 30.71 -12.08
CA THR A 320 1.88 31.38 -13.37
C THR A 320 3.13 31.44 -14.26
N LEU A 321 4.00 30.41 -14.20
CA LEU A 321 5.22 30.26 -15.00
C LEU A 321 4.97 29.34 -16.22
N TRP A 322 4.01 29.70 -17.05
CA TRP A 322 3.45 28.86 -18.12
C TRP A 322 4.49 28.31 -19.10
N ALA A 323 5.39 29.16 -19.58
CA ALA A 323 6.41 28.78 -20.56
C ALA A 323 7.41 27.74 -20.01
N GLN A 324 7.73 27.79 -18.71
CA GLN A 324 8.59 26.80 -18.07
C GLN A 324 7.83 25.49 -17.85
N ALA A 325 6.60 25.59 -17.37
CA ALA A 325 5.74 24.45 -17.11
C ALA A 325 5.43 23.64 -18.39
N ALA A 326 5.24 24.32 -19.53
CA ALA A 326 4.98 23.70 -20.83
C ALA A 326 6.10 22.77 -21.30
N GLN A 327 7.35 22.98 -20.87
CA GLN A 327 8.47 22.12 -21.26
C GLN A 327 8.53 20.81 -20.47
N ARG A 328 7.91 20.76 -19.29
CA ARG A 328 8.06 19.65 -18.33
C ARG A 328 7.49 18.32 -18.84
N PRO A 329 6.29 18.25 -19.44
CA PRO A 329 5.76 16.99 -19.99
C PRO A 329 6.68 16.37 -21.04
N THR A 330 7.28 17.20 -21.91
CA THR A 330 8.19 16.72 -22.95
C THR A 330 9.55 16.28 -22.39
N GLN A 331 10.06 16.94 -21.36
CA GLN A 331 11.26 16.48 -20.63
C GLN A 331 11.01 15.12 -19.95
N ALA A 332 9.89 14.98 -19.23
CA ALA A 332 9.50 13.74 -18.56
C ALA A 332 9.33 12.58 -19.56
N PHE A 333 8.65 12.82 -20.69
CA PHE A 333 8.43 11.81 -21.72
C PHE A 333 9.74 11.30 -22.36
N LYS A 334 10.71 12.18 -22.62
CA LYS A 334 12.03 11.78 -23.15
C LYS A 334 12.78 10.85 -22.18
N ILE A 335 12.69 11.11 -20.88
CA ILE A 335 13.31 10.26 -19.86
C ILE A 335 12.60 8.91 -19.80
N LEU A 336 11.26 8.88 -19.91
CA LEU A 336 10.49 7.64 -19.98
C LEU A 336 10.91 6.77 -21.16
N GLN A 337 11.01 7.35 -22.37
CA GLN A 337 11.44 6.62 -23.56
C GLN A 337 12.83 6.01 -23.36
N ARG A 338 13.78 6.79 -22.84
CA ARG A 338 15.11 6.29 -22.50
C ARG A 338 15.07 5.18 -21.45
N ALA A 339 14.18 5.27 -20.45
CA ALA A 339 14.04 4.26 -19.42
C ALA A 339 13.53 2.93 -20.00
N ILE A 340 12.61 2.98 -20.97
CA ILE A 340 12.12 1.80 -21.69
C ILE A 340 13.24 1.19 -22.54
N GLU A 341 13.94 2.01 -23.33
CA GLU A 341 15.00 1.55 -24.24
C GLU A 341 16.19 0.90 -23.53
N CYS A 342 16.45 1.26 -22.27
CA CYS A 342 17.52 0.68 -21.46
C CYS A 342 17.03 -0.36 -20.42
N GLY A 343 15.77 -0.77 -20.47
CA GLY A 343 15.19 -1.77 -19.54
C GLY A 343 14.95 -1.30 -18.10
N ALA A 344 15.08 0.00 -17.83
CA ALA A 344 14.81 0.60 -16.52
C ALA A 344 13.31 0.78 -16.24
N SER A 345 12.47 0.82 -17.28
CA SER A 345 11.00 0.75 -17.22
C SER A 345 10.53 -0.44 -18.05
N ALA A 346 9.29 -0.91 -17.80
CA ALA A 346 8.72 -2.02 -18.55
C ALA A 346 8.56 -1.67 -20.04
N ASP A 347 8.78 -2.66 -20.91
CA ASP A 347 8.46 -2.56 -22.33
C ASP A 347 6.93 -2.59 -22.51
N PRO A 348 6.30 -1.55 -23.09
CA PRO A 348 4.85 -1.50 -23.23
C PRO A 348 4.26 -2.70 -24.00
N TRP A 349 5.03 -3.32 -24.91
CA TRP A 349 4.60 -4.54 -25.63
C TRP A 349 4.36 -5.74 -24.71
N ASN A 350 5.02 -5.80 -23.55
CA ASN A 350 4.83 -6.88 -22.60
C ASN A 350 3.44 -6.86 -21.96
N VAL A 351 2.73 -5.71 -21.97
CA VAL A 351 1.36 -5.61 -21.47
C VAL A 351 0.44 -6.53 -22.27
N LEU A 352 0.49 -6.45 -23.60
CA LEU A 352 -0.27 -7.33 -24.49
C LEU A 352 0.26 -8.77 -24.46
N GLY A 353 1.58 -8.95 -24.60
CA GLY A 353 2.17 -10.28 -24.77
C GLY A 353 2.12 -11.18 -23.53
N PHE A 354 2.04 -10.59 -22.34
CA PHE A 354 2.01 -11.33 -21.07
C PHE A 354 0.83 -10.94 -20.16
N GLN A 355 -0.14 -10.18 -20.66
CA GLN A 355 -1.33 -9.77 -19.90
C GLN A 355 -1.01 -9.07 -18.57
N GLY A 356 0.04 -8.24 -18.54
CA GLY A 356 0.50 -7.57 -17.31
C GLY A 356 1.34 -8.44 -16.36
N LEU A 357 1.63 -9.70 -16.74
CA LEU A 357 2.48 -10.62 -15.98
C LEU A 357 3.94 -10.57 -16.46
N PHE A 358 4.82 -11.11 -15.63
CA PHE A 358 6.22 -11.36 -15.91
C PHE A 358 6.49 -12.86 -15.71
N PRO A 359 6.78 -13.61 -16.77
CA PRO A 359 7.17 -15.03 -16.67
C PRO A 359 8.50 -15.16 -15.90
N LEU A 360 8.58 -16.01 -14.88
CA LEU A 360 9.83 -16.33 -14.16
C LEU A 360 10.51 -17.61 -14.65
N SER A 361 9.74 -18.47 -15.31
CA SER A 361 10.16 -19.69 -15.96
C SER A 361 9.27 -19.91 -17.21
N PRO A 362 9.54 -20.93 -18.04
CA PRO A 362 8.62 -21.33 -19.10
C PRO A 362 7.24 -21.80 -18.60
N ALA A 363 7.14 -22.26 -17.35
CA ALA A 363 5.90 -22.71 -16.77
C ALA A 363 4.98 -21.52 -16.44
N ARG A 364 3.73 -21.58 -16.93
CA ARG A 364 2.76 -20.48 -16.77
C ARG A 364 2.48 -20.14 -15.31
N GLU A 365 2.42 -21.16 -14.45
CA GLU A 365 2.17 -21.02 -13.00
C GLU A 365 3.25 -20.22 -12.25
N ASP A 366 4.46 -20.12 -12.81
CA ASP A 366 5.56 -19.35 -12.22
C ASP A 366 5.50 -17.85 -12.60
N SER A 367 4.50 -17.41 -13.37
CA SER A 367 4.34 -16.01 -13.75
C SER A 367 3.88 -15.16 -12.57
N THR A 368 4.44 -13.96 -12.44
CA THR A 368 4.10 -13.00 -11.38
C THR A 368 3.61 -11.69 -11.96
N ARG A 369 2.91 -10.85 -11.19
CA ARG A 369 2.53 -9.51 -11.67
C ARG A 369 3.79 -8.66 -11.87
N ASP A 370 3.84 -7.88 -12.96
CA ASP A 370 4.93 -6.92 -13.17
C ASP A 370 4.57 -5.54 -12.59
N PRO A 371 5.08 -5.15 -11.41
CA PRO A 371 4.76 -3.86 -10.79
C PRO A 371 5.23 -2.66 -11.63
N ARG A 372 6.19 -2.86 -12.53
CA ARG A 372 6.70 -1.77 -13.38
C ARG A 372 5.70 -1.37 -14.46
N ILE A 373 4.75 -2.23 -14.80
CA ILE A 373 3.66 -1.90 -15.73
C ILE A 373 2.74 -0.86 -15.10
N GLU A 374 2.35 -1.04 -13.82
CA GLU A 374 1.56 -0.04 -13.09
C GLU A 374 2.29 1.30 -12.99
N GLU A 375 3.60 1.28 -12.73
CA GLU A 375 4.42 2.51 -12.70
C GLU A 375 4.47 3.22 -14.07
N LEU A 376 4.63 2.45 -15.15
CA LEU A 376 4.59 2.97 -16.53
C LEU A 376 3.25 3.62 -16.85
N LEU A 377 2.15 2.94 -16.53
CA LEU A 377 0.78 3.42 -16.77
C LEU A 377 0.50 4.70 -15.98
N ALA A 378 0.85 4.72 -14.68
CA ALA A 378 0.70 5.89 -13.83
C ALA A 378 1.52 7.09 -14.34
N VAL A 379 2.77 6.88 -14.75
CA VAL A 379 3.61 7.94 -15.33
C VAL A 379 2.99 8.52 -16.60
N MET A 380 2.52 7.67 -17.52
CA MET A 380 1.90 8.12 -18.76
C MET A 380 0.63 8.92 -18.50
N GLU A 381 -0.21 8.44 -17.59
CA GLU A 381 -1.40 9.17 -17.16
C GLU A 381 -1.04 10.54 -16.55
N HIS A 382 -0.03 10.61 -15.68
CA HIS A 382 0.44 11.86 -15.09
C HIS A 382 0.98 12.86 -16.12
N ILE A 383 1.69 12.38 -17.15
CA ILE A 383 2.14 13.22 -18.28
C ILE A 383 0.94 13.80 -19.02
N PHE A 384 -0.08 12.98 -19.30
CA PHE A 384 -1.31 13.45 -19.93
C PHE A 384 -2.08 14.42 -19.01
N LEU A 385 -2.17 14.16 -17.70
CA LEU A 385 -2.81 15.03 -16.70
C LEU A 385 -2.18 16.42 -16.64
N LEU A 386 -0.86 16.49 -16.55
CA LEU A 386 -0.15 17.76 -16.55
C LEU A 386 -0.35 18.51 -17.87
N THR A 387 -0.25 17.83 -19.01
CA THR A 387 -0.41 18.45 -20.33
C THR A 387 -1.82 19.02 -20.50
N THR A 388 -2.87 18.29 -20.09
CA THR A 388 -4.24 18.81 -20.14
C THR A 388 -4.45 20.00 -19.20
N ARG A 389 -3.91 19.95 -17.98
CA ARG A 389 -3.98 21.10 -17.06
C ARG A 389 -3.35 22.33 -17.69
N LEU A 390 -2.18 22.20 -18.31
CA LEU A 390 -1.52 23.30 -19.02
C LEU A 390 -2.36 23.83 -20.19
N MET A 391 -2.97 22.96 -20.99
CA MET A 391 -3.86 23.37 -22.08
C MET A 391 -5.07 24.15 -21.55
N CYS A 392 -5.68 23.71 -20.45
CA CYS A 392 -6.83 24.38 -19.85
C CYS A 392 -6.48 25.74 -19.24
N GLU A 393 -5.35 25.84 -18.52
CA GLU A 393 -4.90 27.09 -17.92
C GLU A 393 -4.47 28.09 -19.01
N ALA A 394 -3.78 27.64 -20.06
CA ALA A 394 -3.45 28.47 -21.22
C ALA A 394 -4.71 28.97 -21.95
N ALA A 395 -5.70 28.09 -22.13
CA ALA A 395 -6.99 28.45 -22.73
C ALA A 395 -7.77 29.46 -21.90
N ALA A 396 -7.77 29.31 -20.57
CA ALA A 396 -8.43 30.23 -19.66
C ALA A 396 -7.82 31.65 -19.69
N ILE A 397 -6.53 31.78 -20.03
CA ILE A 397 -5.83 33.07 -20.15
C ILE A 397 -5.87 33.61 -21.60
N GLY A 398 -6.42 32.84 -22.56
CA GLY A 398 -6.51 33.23 -23.96
C GLY A 398 -5.24 33.01 -24.80
N ASP A 399 -4.25 32.25 -24.30
CA ASP A 399 -3.01 31.96 -25.04
C ASP A 399 -3.22 30.81 -26.05
N GLU A 400 -3.81 31.13 -27.20
CA GLU A 400 -4.10 30.15 -28.25
C GLU A 400 -2.84 29.49 -28.83
N ALA A 401 -1.73 30.22 -28.90
CA ALA A 401 -0.48 29.71 -29.46
C ALA A 401 0.10 28.60 -28.58
N LEU A 402 0.05 28.80 -27.25
CA LEU A 402 0.48 27.79 -26.30
C LEU A 402 -0.45 26.56 -26.32
N VAL A 403 -1.77 26.75 -26.40
CA VAL A 403 -2.73 25.64 -26.54
C VAL A 403 -2.43 24.79 -27.77
N GLN A 404 -2.23 25.41 -28.93
CA GLN A 404 -1.90 24.69 -30.17
C GLN A 404 -0.57 23.92 -30.08
N THR A 405 0.42 24.49 -29.40
CA THR A 405 1.72 23.84 -29.19
C THR A 405 1.57 22.60 -28.32
N LEU A 406 0.89 22.72 -27.17
CA LEU A 406 0.63 21.61 -26.25
C LEU A 406 -0.25 20.53 -26.88
N GLU A 407 -1.23 20.91 -27.71
CA GLU A 407 -2.09 19.98 -28.43
C GLU A 407 -1.28 19.09 -29.39
N LYS A 408 -0.39 19.67 -30.20
CA LYS A 408 0.49 18.93 -31.11
C LYS A 408 1.42 17.99 -30.35
N GLU A 409 1.98 18.47 -29.24
CA GLU A 409 2.84 17.68 -28.37
C GLU A 409 2.10 16.50 -27.72
N MET A 410 0.85 16.69 -27.30
CA MET A 410 0.01 15.64 -26.72
C MET A 410 -0.40 14.61 -27.79
N GLU A 411 -0.73 15.06 -28.99
CA GLU A 411 -1.07 14.17 -30.11
C GLU A 411 0.08 13.23 -30.48
N SER A 412 1.31 13.75 -30.56
CA SER A 412 2.48 12.93 -30.83
C SER A 412 2.70 11.85 -29.76
N LYS A 413 2.52 12.19 -28.48
CA LYS A 413 2.66 11.24 -27.36
C LYS A 413 1.53 10.20 -27.35
N ALA A 414 0.29 10.62 -27.61
CA ALA A 414 -0.88 9.74 -27.70
C ALA A 414 -0.71 8.70 -28.82
N LYS A 415 -0.30 9.13 -30.03
CA LYS A 415 -0.01 8.22 -31.16
C LYS A 415 1.07 7.19 -30.83
N TRP A 416 2.11 7.60 -30.13
CA TRP A 416 3.17 6.69 -29.71
C TRP A 416 2.69 5.68 -28.66
N TRP A 417 1.82 6.09 -27.74
CA TRP A 417 1.31 5.23 -26.67
C TRP A 417 0.24 4.24 -27.15
N ASP A 418 -0.75 4.72 -27.91
CA ASP A 418 -1.91 3.90 -28.28
C ASP A 418 -1.56 2.72 -29.19
N ARG A 419 -0.41 2.75 -29.87
CA ARG A 419 0.08 1.62 -30.69
C ARG A 419 0.32 0.33 -29.90
N PHE A 420 0.51 0.43 -28.58
CA PHE A 420 0.75 -0.70 -27.70
C PHE A 420 -0.54 -1.31 -27.15
N ALA A 421 -1.71 -0.75 -27.48
CA ALA A 421 -3.05 -1.22 -27.12
C ALA A 421 -3.21 -1.69 -25.65
N THR A 422 -2.54 -1.02 -24.70
CA THR A 422 -2.58 -1.38 -23.28
C THR A 422 -3.99 -1.33 -22.68
N TYR A 423 -4.90 -0.57 -23.31
CA TYR A 423 -6.30 -0.43 -22.91
C TYR A 423 -7.20 -1.63 -23.30
N GLN A 424 -6.69 -2.62 -24.04
CA GLN A 424 -7.45 -3.81 -24.45
C GLN A 424 -7.26 -5.01 -23.51
N VAL A 425 -6.31 -4.93 -22.58
CA VAL A 425 -5.97 -6.06 -21.70
C VAL A 425 -6.83 -6.04 -20.45
N SER A 426 -7.61 -7.11 -20.26
CA SER A 426 -8.40 -7.30 -19.02
C SER A 426 -7.47 -7.46 -17.82
N GLY A 427 -7.87 -6.89 -16.67
CA GLY A 427 -7.10 -6.96 -15.42
C GLY A 427 -5.92 -5.99 -15.30
N VAL A 428 -5.69 -5.14 -16.31
CA VAL A 428 -4.68 -4.06 -16.29
C VAL A 428 -5.38 -2.70 -16.35
N ARG A 429 -4.85 -1.70 -15.66
CA ARG A 429 -5.39 -0.33 -15.68
C ARG A 429 -5.41 0.26 -17.09
N THR A 430 -6.55 0.79 -17.53
CA THR A 430 -6.72 1.35 -18.87
C THR A 430 -6.18 2.78 -18.95
N VAL A 431 -5.25 3.01 -19.88
CA VAL A 431 -4.74 4.36 -20.19
C VAL A 431 -4.75 4.51 -21.71
N ARG A 432 -5.61 5.39 -22.23
CA ARG A 432 -5.71 5.67 -23.67
C ARG A 432 -5.37 7.13 -23.96
N GLY A 433 -4.32 7.35 -24.74
CA GLY A 433 -3.83 8.67 -25.10
C GLY A 433 -4.82 9.44 -25.96
N GLY A 434 -5.50 8.76 -26.89
CA GLY A 434 -6.55 9.33 -27.75
C GLY A 434 -7.69 9.96 -26.94
N ASP A 435 -8.16 9.28 -25.91
CA ASP A 435 -9.27 9.75 -25.06
C ASP A 435 -8.83 10.97 -24.23
N ALA A 436 -7.60 10.93 -23.70
CA ALA A 436 -7.01 12.07 -22.99
C ALA A 436 -6.85 13.29 -23.90
N LEU A 437 -6.37 13.12 -25.14
CA LEU A 437 -6.23 14.19 -26.13
C LEU A 437 -7.58 14.76 -26.55
N GLY A 438 -8.56 13.89 -26.82
CA GLY A 438 -9.92 14.28 -27.18
C GLY A 438 -10.54 15.14 -26.08
N SER A 439 -10.48 14.68 -24.83
CA SER A 439 -10.96 15.42 -23.66
C SER A 439 -10.26 16.78 -23.52
N ALA A 440 -8.93 16.82 -23.63
CA ALA A 440 -8.14 18.05 -23.51
C ALA A 440 -8.48 19.08 -24.59
N ARG A 441 -8.63 18.65 -25.84
CA ARG A 441 -9.05 19.50 -26.98
C ARG A 441 -10.42 20.10 -26.75
N MET A 442 -11.37 19.28 -26.31
CA MET A 442 -12.75 19.71 -26.09
C MET A 442 -12.84 20.77 -25.00
N VAL A 443 -12.20 20.53 -23.85
CA VAL A 443 -12.20 21.46 -22.71
C VAL A 443 -11.43 22.76 -23.03
N SER A 444 -10.23 22.67 -23.60
CA SER A 444 -9.45 23.87 -23.94
C SER A 444 -10.14 24.77 -24.97
N ARG A 445 -10.81 24.19 -25.98
CA ARG A 445 -11.61 24.97 -26.95
C ARG A 445 -12.83 25.62 -26.31
N ALA A 446 -13.50 24.93 -25.39
CA ALA A 446 -14.59 25.53 -24.63
C ALA A 446 -14.09 26.72 -23.79
N LEU A 447 -12.97 26.57 -23.08
CA LEU A 447 -12.38 27.65 -22.29
C LEU A 447 -11.92 28.85 -23.14
N LEU A 448 -11.32 28.62 -24.32
CA LEU A 448 -10.98 29.71 -25.24
C LEU A 448 -12.22 30.48 -25.71
N LYS A 449 -13.30 29.78 -26.07
CA LYS A 449 -14.57 30.44 -26.45
C LYS A 449 -15.16 31.24 -25.30
N TRP A 450 -15.05 30.73 -24.07
CA TRP A 450 -15.51 31.43 -22.88
C TRP A 450 -14.69 32.70 -22.61
N HIS A 451 -13.36 32.61 -22.75
CA HIS A 451 -12.45 33.74 -22.64
C HIS A 451 -12.77 34.81 -23.70
N HIS A 452 -12.98 34.43 -24.96
CA HIS A 452 -13.40 35.35 -26.04
C HIS A 452 -14.74 36.04 -25.78
N ARG A 453 -15.62 35.43 -24.97
CA ARG A 453 -16.88 36.04 -24.51
C ARG A 453 -16.72 36.91 -23.25
N GLY A 454 -15.49 37.22 -22.85
CA GLY A 454 -15.17 38.12 -21.74
C GLY A 454 -15.36 37.52 -20.35
N GLU A 455 -15.31 36.18 -20.21
CA GLU A 455 -15.39 35.48 -18.92
C GLU A 455 -16.64 35.86 -18.10
N THR A 456 -17.77 36.07 -18.78
CA THR A 456 -19.00 36.53 -18.14
C THR A 456 -19.43 35.53 -17.05
N PRO A 457 -19.52 35.95 -15.76
CA PRO A 457 -19.89 35.06 -14.68
C PRO A 457 -21.36 34.64 -14.81
N ALA A 458 -21.68 33.41 -14.42
CA ALA A 458 -23.01 32.80 -14.49
C ALA A 458 -23.59 32.67 -15.91
N ASP A 459 -22.75 32.56 -16.95
CA ASP A 459 -23.19 32.29 -18.34
C ASP A 459 -23.61 30.83 -18.54
N LEU A 460 -24.78 30.47 -17.99
CA LEU A 460 -25.36 29.13 -18.08
C LEU A 460 -25.73 28.74 -19.53
N ALA A 461 -26.06 29.72 -20.37
CA ALA A 461 -26.41 29.47 -21.77
C ALA A 461 -25.20 28.96 -22.55
N PHE A 462 -24.05 29.61 -22.38
CA PHE A 462 -22.78 29.17 -22.96
C PHE A 462 -22.40 27.75 -22.50
N TRP A 463 -22.40 27.49 -21.20
CA TRP A 463 -21.98 26.18 -20.70
C TRP A 463 -22.92 25.06 -21.16
N ARG A 464 -24.21 25.34 -21.32
CA ARG A 464 -25.18 24.42 -21.92
C ARG A 464 -24.84 24.10 -23.38
N GLU A 465 -24.43 25.08 -24.19
CA GLU A 465 -23.94 24.85 -25.56
C GLU A 465 -22.67 24.00 -25.59
N GLN A 466 -21.81 24.11 -24.57
CA GLN A 466 -20.55 23.35 -24.48
C GLN A 466 -20.70 21.98 -23.77
N LEU A 467 -21.88 21.57 -23.29
CA LEU A 467 -22.05 20.27 -22.62
C LEU A 467 -21.64 19.08 -23.48
N SER A 468 -21.87 19.15 -24.79
CA SER A 468 -21.43 18.12 -25.75
C SER A 468 -19.91 17.91 -25.76
N ALA A 469 -19.15 18.90 -25.27
CA ALA A 469 -17.70 18.91 -25.14
C ALA A 469 -17.21 18.25 -23.82
N LEU A 470 -18.09 17.98 -22.86
CA LEU A 470 -17.76 17.39 -21.56
C LEU A 470 -18.27 15.94 -21.53
N ARG A 471 -17.41 14.99 -21.93
CA ARG A 471 -17.78 13.56 -22.05
C ARG A 471 -17.03 12.62 -21.11
N THR A 472 -16.18 13.17 -20.24
CA THR A 472 -15.38 12.39 -19.29
C THR A 472 -15.46 13.03 -17.90
N PRO A 473 -15.35 12.23 -16.82
CA PRO A 473 -15.36 12.72 -15.43
C PRO A 473 -14.33 13.84 -15.23
N ARG A 474 -13.15 13.62 -15.81
CA ARG A 474 -12.04 14.57 -15.82
C ARG A 474 -12.37 15.90 -16.47
N ALA A 475 -13.07 15.92 -17.60
CA ALA A 475 -13.44 17.15 -18.29
C ALA A 475 -14.37 18.01 -17.41
N PHE A 476 -15.39 17.39 -16.80
CA PHE A 476 -16.28 18.07 -15.86
C PHE A 476 -15.50 18.59 -14.64
N ALA A 477 -14.70 17.73 -14.02
CA ALA A 477 -14.00 18.08 -12.80
C ALA A 477 -13.04 19.27 -12.97
N MET A 478 -12.33 19.34 -14.10
CA MET A 478 -11.43 20.46 -14.41
C MET A 478 -12.17 21.78 -14.59
N VAL A 479 -13.27 21.80 -15.33
CA VAL A 479 -14.05 23.03 -15.54
C VAL A 479 -14.73 23.49 -14.25
N VAL A 480 -15.35 22.56 -13.51
CA VAL A 480 -15.99 22.87 -12.23
C VAL A 480 -14.97 23.37 -11.20
N ASP A 481 -13.79 22.75 -11.11
CA ASP A 481 -12.70 23.23 -10.24
C ASP A 481 -12.27 24.65 -10.61
N LEU A 482 -12.08 24.94 -11.91
CA LEU A 482 -11.73 26.28 -12.39
C LEU A 482 -12.80 27.32 -11.99
N LEU A 483 -14.08 27.05 -12.25
CA LEU A 483 -15.18 27.94 -11.89
C LEU A 483 -15.27 28.18 -10.38
N LEU A 484 -15.08 27.13 -9.58
CA LEU A 484 -15.03 27.25 -8.12
C LEU A 484 -13.82 28.07 -7.64
N ARG A 485 -12.68 28.03 -8.33
CA ARG A 485 -11.51 28.89 -8.01
C ARG A 485 -11.75 30.35 -8.34
N GLN A 486 -12.46 30.62 -9.44
CA GLN A 486 -12.83 31.98 -9.84
C GLN A 486 -14.03 32.55 -9.06
N GLY A 487 -14.68 31.73 -8.23
CA GLY A 487 -15.82 32.15 -7.40
C GLY A 487 -17.17 32.09 -8.11
N ASP A 488 -17.26 31.54 -9.33
CA ASP A 488 -18.52 31.36 -10.05
C ASP A 488 -19.25 30.10 -9.56
N GLN A 489 -19.93 30.24 -8.42
CA GLN A 489 -20.71 29.17 -7.81
C GLN A 489 -21.93 28.79 -8.68
N ILE A 490 -22.49 29.71 -9.46
CA ILE A 490 -23.73 29.44 -10.21
C ILE A 490 -23.43 28.55 -11.41
N ALA A 491 -22.39 28.87 -12.20
CA ALA A 491 -21.99 28.05 -13.33
C ALA A 491 -21.45 26.68 -12.87
N ALA A 492 -20.67 26.66 -11.77
CA ALA A 492 -20.19 25.41 -11.17
C ALA A 492 -21.35 24.49 -10.76
N LEU A 493 -22.40 25.03 -10.14
CA LEU A 493 -23.60 24.27 -9.80
C LEU A 493 -24.28 23.70 -11.03
N GLY A 494 -24.50 24.52 -12.06
CA GLY A 494 -25.15 24.09 -13.30
C GLY A 494 -24.42 22.93 -13.98
N LEU A 495 -23.09 22.98 -14.03
CA LEU A 495 -22.26 21.90 -14.59
C LEU A 495 -22.24 20.65 -13.72
N LEU A 496 -22.21 20.78 -12.39
CA LEU A 496 -22.36 19.64 -11.48
C LEU A 496 -23.68 18.91 -11.74
N MET A 497 -24.80 19.64 -11.81
CA MET A 497 -26.11 19.02 -12.07
C MET A 497 -26.17 18.38 -13.46
N SER A 498 -25.54 18.99 -14.47
CA SER A 498 -25.49 18.44 -15.83
C SER A 498 -24.60 17.20 -15.95
N TRP A 499 -23.58 17.07 -15.10
CA TRP A 499 -22.79 15.85 -14.98
C TRP A 499 -23.62 14.77 -14.32
N LEU A 500 -24.29 15.10 -13.22
CA LEU A 500 -25.16 14.16 -12.50
C LEU A 500 -26.28 13.60 -13.38
N SER A 501 -26.92 14.43 -14.20
CA SER A 501 -27.94 14.00 -15.17
C SER A 501 -27.39 13.15 -16.33
N GLN A 502 -26.08 12.95 -16.41
CA GLN A 502 -25.40 12.14 -17.42
C GLN A 502 -24.59 11.00 -16.78
N ALA A 503 -24.88 10.66 -15.52
CA ALA A 503 -24.13 9.66 -14.75
C ALA A 503 -24.05 8.28 -15.45
N ASP A 504 -25.10 7.88 -16.19
CA ASP A 504 -25.12 6.62 -16.95
C ASP A 504 -24.12 6.59 -18.12
N LYS A 505 -23.71 7.77 -18.62
CA LYS A 505 -22.75 7.92 -19.72
C LYS A 505 -21.37 8.32 -19.23
N VAL A 506 -21.31 9.07 -18.14
CA VAL A 506 -20.10 9.64 -17.58
C VAL A 506 -20.09 9.33 -16.08
N PRO A 507 -19.26 8.39 -15.61
CA PRO A 507 -19.19 8.02 -14.20
C PRO A 507 -19.00 9.23 -13.28
N LEU A 508 -19.53 9.15 -12.07
CA LEU A 508 -19.42 10.24 -11.09
C LEU A 508 -18.04 10.33 -10.45
N GLU A 509 -17.27 9.24 -10.47
CA GLU A 509 -15.91 9.17 -9.96
C GLU A 509 -15.00 8.39 -10.91
N GLU A 510 -13.77 8.87 -11.09
CA GLU A 510 -12.71 8.15 -11.81
C GLU A 510 -11.35 8.60 -11.27
N GLY A 511 -10.65 7.68 -10.59
CA GLY A 511 -9.36 7.97 -9.96
C GLY A 511 -9.46 9.12 -8.95
N ASN A 512 -8.74 10.22 -9.20
CA ASN A 512 -8.73 11.39 -8.31
C ASN A 512 -9.83 12.43 -8.62
N GLN A 513 -10.66 12.19 -9.66
CA GLN A 513 -11.73 13.11 -10.05
C GLN A 513 -13.05 12.59 -9.49
N SER A 514 -13.69 13.39 -8.63
CA SER A 514 -14.92 13.00 -7.93
C SER A 514 -15.95 14.11 -7.99
N PHE A 515 -17.14 13.78 -8.50
CA PHE A 515 -18.32 14.62 -8.40
C PHE A 515 -18.64 14.94 -6.93
N HIS A 516 -18.57 13.93 -6.06
CA HIS A 516 -18.85 14.09 -4.63
C HIS A 516 -17.94 15.16 -4.01
N ALA A 517 -16.64 15.15 -4.35
CA ALA A 517 -15.67 16.12 -3.86
C ALA A 517 -15.99 17.56 -4.24
N LEU A 518 -16.40 17.76 -5.49
CA LEU A 518 -16.70 19.08 -6.01
C LEU A 518 -18.05 19.59 -5.50
N ALA A 519 -19.05 18.72 -5.33
CA ALA A 519 -20.32 19.04 -4.68
C ALA A 519 -20.11 19.49 -3.23
N PHE A 520 -19.26 18.79 -2.48
CA PHE A 520 -18.83 19.18 -1.14
C PHE A 520 -18.13 20.53 -1.10
N ARG A 521 -17.19 20.77 -2.02
CA ARG A 521 -16.50 22.05 -2.14
C ARG A 521 -17.45 23.19 -2.43
N TRP A 522 -18.40 22.96 -3.33
CA TRP A 522 -19.43 23.93 -3.67
C TRP A 522 -20.27 24.28 -2.44
N LEU A 523 -20.74 23.28 -1.69
CA LEU A 523 -21.54 23.50 -0.49
C LEU A 523 -20.76 24.27 0.57
N LEU A 524 -19.49 23.93 0.82
CA LEU A 524 -18.65 24.66 1.78
C LEU A 524 -18.36 26.10 1.34
N ALA A 525 -18.02 26.33 0.07
CA ALA A 525 -17.78 27.67 -0.45
C ALA A 525 -19.03 28.56 -0.30
N THR A 526 -20.22 27.96 -0.37
CA THR A 526 -21.50 28.64 -0.21
C THR A 526 -21.88 28.82 1.27
N ALA A 527 -21.67 27.81 2.11
CA ALA A 527 -22.14 27.76 3.50
C ALA A 527 -21.12 28.27 4.54
N VAL A 528 -19.80 28.03 4.41
CA VAL A 528 -18.83 28.12 5.53
C VAL A 528 -17.90 29.35 5.46
N HIS A 529 -18.32 30.43 4.81
CA HIS A 529 -17.48 31.63 4.74
C HIS A 529 -17.31 32.31 6.13
N ARG A 530 -16.06 32.50 6.57
CA ARG A 530 -15.66 32.87 7.94
C ARG A 530 -15.83 34.34 8.33
N GLU A 531 -16.38 35.19 7.46
CA GLU A 531 -16.60 36.60 7.77
C GLU A 531 -18.04 36.83 8.27
N LYS A 532 -18.29 37.90 9.04
CA LYS A 532 -19.66 38.28 9.43
C LYS A 532 -20.47 38.65 8.18
N ILE A 533 -21.27 37.70 7.69
CA ILE A 533 -22.09 37.89 6.49
C ILE A 533 -23.30 38.79 6.84
N PRO A 534 -23.56 39.87 6.08
CA PRO A 534 -24.79 40.67 6.22
C PRO A 534 -26.05 39.80 6.06
N ALA A 535 -27.11 40.08 6.84
CA ALA A 535 -28.34 39.28 6.87
C ALA A 535 -28.96 38.98 5.48
N LYS A 536 -28.91 39.95 4.55
CA LYS A 536 -29.43 39.80 3.18
C LYS A 536 -28.61 38.82 2.32
N GLN A 537 -27.29 38.80 2.47
CA GLN A 537 -26.42 37.84 1.77
C GLN A 537 -26.54 36.43 2.37
N LEU A 538 -26.82 36.37 3.67
CA LEU A 538 -27.04 35.11 4.37
C LEU A 538 -28.30 34.40 3.89
N GLU A 539 -29.40 35.13 3.69
CA GLU A 539 -30.66 34.59 3.14
C GLU A 539 -30.51 34.09 1.70
N GLN A 540 -29.74 34.81 0.86
CA GLN A 540 -29.40 34.37 -0.50
C GLN A 540 -28.62 33.05 -0.51
N ARG A 541 -27.70 32.86 0.44
CA ARG A 541 -26.93 31.61 0.57
C ARG A 541 -27.82 30.46 1.05
N HIS A 542 -28.73 30.71 1.97
CA HIS A 542 -29.71 29.69 2.42
C HIS A 542 -30.60 29.25 1.24
N PHE A 543 -31.08 30.20 0.44
CA PHE A 543 -31.80 29.90 -0.77
C PHE A 543 -30.97 29.05 -1.76
N ALA A 544 -29.69 29.38 -1.94
CA ALA A 544 -28.79 28.60 -2.80
C ALA A 544 -28.59 27.16 -2.30
N VAL A 545 -28.42 26.95 -0.98
CA VAL A 545 -28.32 25.60 -0.38
C VAL A 545 -29.62 24.81 -0.58
N ARG A 546 -30.78 25.44 -0.39
CA ARG A 546 -32.09 24.79 -0.62
C ARG A 546 -32.25 24.38 -2.09
N LYS A 547 -31.91 25.29 -3.00
CA LYS A 547 -31.96 25.05 -4.45
C LYS A 547 -30.98 23.94 -4.88
N PHE A 548 -29.80 23.87 -4.28
CA PHE A 548 -28.82 22.82 -4.53
C PHE A 548 -29.40 21.43 -4.29
N PHE A 549 -30.03 21.17 -3.13
CA PHE A 549 -30.62 19.86 -2.86
C PHE A 549 -31.83 19.55 -3.75
N ALA A 550 -32.68 20.54 -4.03
CA ALA A 550 -33.80 20.35 -4.94
C ALA A 550 -33.33 19.97 -6.36
N GLN A 551 -32.23 20.56 -6.84
CA GLN A 551 -31.63 20.20 -8.11
C GLN A 551 -30.92 18.84 -8.05
N LEU A 552 -30.21 18.54 -6.96
CA LEU A 552 -29.51 17.27 -6.80
C LEU A 552 -30.49 16.10 -6.80
N GLU A 553 -31.63 16.21 -6.12
CA GLU A 553 -32.72 15.22 -6.17
C GLU A 553 -33.32 15.10 -7.58
N ALA A 554 -33.57 16.21 -8.27
CA ALA A 554 -34.17 16.20 -9.60
C ALA A 554 -33.27 15.63 -10.71
N ASN A 555 -31.94 15.74 -10.58
CA ASN A 555 -30.99 15.29 -11.61
C ASN A 555 -30.36 13.91 -11.32
N ALA A 556 -30.53 13.38 -10.11
CA ALA A 556 -29.91 12.10 -9.72
C ALA A 556 -30.64 10.85 -10.26
N GLU A 557 -31.87 10.97 -10.75
CA GLU A 557 -32.65 9.86 -11.31
C GLU A 557 -32.55 8.58 -10.44
N ASP A 558 -31.98 7.49 -10.97
CA ASP A 558 -31.83 6.20 -10.26
C ASP A 558 -30.80 6.24 -9.13
N TYR A 559 -29.79 7.11 -9.19
CA TYR A 559 -28.81 7.31 -8.11
C TYR A 559 -29.47 7.87 -6.84
N TRP A 560 -30.61 8.56 -6.96
CA TRP A 560 -31.35 9.03 -5.77
C TRP A 560 -32.03 7.88 -5.00
N GLN A 561 -32.33 6.79 -5.71
CA GLN A 561 -33.02 5.63 -5.17
C GLN A 561 -32.04 4.58 -4.65
N VAL A 562 -32.48 3.83 -3.64
CA VAL A 562 -31.73 2.67 -3.14
C VAL A 562 -31.83 1.55 -4.17
N PRO A 563 -30.71 0.92 -4.59
CA PRO A 563 -30.74 -0.19 -5.53
C PRO A 563 -31.49 -1.39 -4.95
N VAL A 564 -32.11 -2.18 -5.84
CA VAL A 564 -32.84 -3.40 -5.51
C VAL A 564 -32.20 -4.55 -6.28
N LEU A 565 -31.83 -5.62 -5.57
CA LEU A 565 -31.40 -6.86 -6.20
C LEU A 565 -32.64 -7.58 -6.73
N GLU A 566 -32.79 -7.66 -8.05
CA GLU A 566 -33.81 -8.50 -8.66
C GLU A 566 -33.42 -9.97 -8.43
N LYS A 567 -34.29 -10.77 -7.80
CA LYS A 567 -34.13 -12.22 -7.82
C LYS A 567 -34.34 -12.65 -9.26
N GLN A 568 -33.28 -13.11 -9.94
CA GLN A 568 -33.47 -13.82 -11.20
C GLN A 568 -34.42 -14.99 -10.93
N SER A 569 -35.62 -14.87 -11.51
CA SER A 569 -36.48 -16.01 -11.77
C SER A 569 -35.62 -17.04 -12.51
N LYS A 570 -35.80 -18.33 -12.22
CA LYS A 570 -35.20 -19.44 -13.00
C LYS A 570 -35.12 -19.05 -14.49
N PRO A 571 -34.04 -19.39 -15.20
CA PRO A 571 -33.95 -19.11 -16.62
C PRO A 571 -35.23 -19.67 -17.27
N VAL A 572 -36.06 -18.75 -17.74
CA VAL A 572 -37.00 -19.07 -18.79
C VAL A 572 -36.08 -19.38 -19.96
N ASP A 573 -36.24 -20.54 -20.58
CA ASP A 573 -35.54 -20.89 -21.80
C ASP A 573 -35.70 -19.72 -22.79
N GLU A 574 -34.71 -18.84 -22.84
CA GLU A 574 -34.58 -17.86 -23.91
C GLU A 574 -34.29 -18.72 -25.13
N GLU A 575 -35.29 -18.83 -26.00
CA GLU A 575 -35.11 -19.30 -27.36
C GLU A 575 -33.86 -18.62 -27.90
N LYS A 576 -32.82 -19.41 -28.17
CA LYS A 576 -31.57 -18.97 -28.79
C LYS A 576 -31.94 -18.03 -29.94
N GLU A 577 -31.65 -16.74 -29.79
CA GLU A 577 -31.48 -15.88 -30.96
C GLU A 577 -30.38 -16.54 -31.80
N GLU A 578 -30.75 -17.06 -32.96
CA GLU A 578 -29.81 -17.55 -33.95
C GLU A 578 -28.82 -16.42 -34.25
N ASP A 579 -27.57 -16.60 -33.82
CA ASP A 579 -26.48 -15.71 -34.17
C ASP A 579 -26.35 -15.73 -35.69
N VAL A 580 -26.72 -14.62 -36.33
CA VAL A 580 -26.75 -14.42 -37.79
C VAL A 580 -25.35 -14.60 -38.42
N PHE A 581 -24.30 -14.80 -37.61
CA PHE A 581 -22.93 -15.04 -38.04
C PHE A 581 -22.46 -16.51 -37.96
N ASP A 582 -23.24 -17.46 -37.43
CA ASP A 582 -22.85 -18.88 -37.39
C ASP A 582 -22.73 -19.50 -38.80
N ALA A 583 -23.55 -19.05 -39.75
CA ALA A 583 -23.57 -19.59 -41.12
C ALA A 583 -22.33 -19.25 -41.98
N ALA A 584 -21.38 -18.44 -41.48
CA ALA A 584 -20.15 -18.09 -42.20
C ALA A 584 -18.97 -19.04 -41.93
N TYR A 585 -19.08 -19.95 -40.94
CA TYR A 585 -18.00 -20.83 -40.51
C TYR A 585 -18.30 -22.34 -40.60
N ASP A 586 -19.47 -22.73 -41.12
CA ASP A 586 -19.89 -24.15 -41.22
C ASP A 586 -19.00 -25.03 -42.14
N ASP A 587 -18.22 -24.43 -43.06
CA ASP A 587 -17.43 -25.18 -44.06
C ASP A 587 -15.91 -25.22 -43.79
N VAL A 588 -15.44 -24.80 -42.62
CA VAL A 588 -13.99 -24.86 -42.27
C VAL A 588 -13.76 -25.87 -41.15
N SER A 589 -13.66 -27.15 -41.52
CA SER A 589 -13.16 -28.19 -40.60
C SER A 589 -11.63 -28.15 -40.58
N TYR A 590 -11.06 -27.60 -39.50
CA TYR A 590 -9.65 -27.75 -39.19
C TYR A 590 -9.41 -29.15 -38.61
N LEU A 591 -8.71 -30.00 -39.36
CA LEU A 591 -8.26 -31.31 -38.89
C LEU A 591 -6.87 -31.17 -38.28
N ASP A 592 -6.79 -31.15 -36.94
CA ASP A 592 -5.52 -31.21 -36.22
C ASP A 592 -4.95 -32.63 -36.25
N THR A 593 -3.63 -32.74 -36.46
CA THR A 593 -2.89 -34.01 -36.48
C THR A 593 -2.16 -34.29 -35.16
N THR A 594 -2.33 -33.46 -34.14
CA THR A 594 -1.91 -33.77 -32.76
C THR A 594 -3.12 -34.19 -31.92
N GLY A 595 -3.29 -35.50 -31.76
CA GLY A 595 -4.44 -36.12 -31.07
C GLY A 595 -4.46 -35.93 -29.56
N ASN A 596 -4.65 -34.68 -29.10
CA ASN A 596 -5.11 -34.35 -27.76
C ASN A 596 -6.36 -33.47 -27.90
N ASP A 597 -7.49 -33.98 -27.41
CA ASP A 597 -8.84 -33.42 -27.49
C ASP A 597 -9.05 -32.24 -26.50
N ASP A 598 -8.06 -31.36 -26.37
CA ASP A 598 -8.21 -30.09 -25.64
C ASP A 598 -8.26 -28.97 -26.68
N GLU A 599 -9.48 -28.51 -26.95
CA GLU A 599 -9.75 -27.29 -27.71
C GLU A 599 -8.82 -26.16 -27.26
N GLY A 600 -8.32 -25.37 -28.23
CA GLY A 600 -7.50 -24.20 -27.99
C GLY A 600 -8.15 -23.23 -27.01
N ALA A 601 -7.85 -23.39 -25.72
CA ALA A 601 -8.27 -22.50 -24.67
C ALA A 601 -7.48 -21.19 -24.77
N VAL A 602 -8.09 -20.22 -25.44
CA VAL A 602 -7.83 -18.80 -25.17
C VAL A 602 -8.25 -18.54 -23.72
N SER A 603 -7.36 -18.86 -22.78
CA SER A 603 -7.34 -18.44 -21.38
C SER A 603 -8.70 -18.16 -20.69
N ASP A 604 -9.61 -19.14 -20.65
CA ASP A 604 -10.53 -19.22 -19.52
C ASP A 604 -9.81 -19.99 -18.41
N GLY A 605 -9.69 -19.39 -17.23
CA GLY A 605 -9.23 -20.09 -16.04
C GLY A 605 -10.18 -21.25 -15.66
N PRO A 606 -9.88 -22.00 -14.59
CA PRO A 606 -10.85 -22.94 -14.03
C PRO A 606 -12.21 -22.25 -13.87
N ARG A 607 -13.25 -22.79 -14.52
CA ARG A 607 -14.61 -22.23 -14.45
C ARG A 607 -15.21 -22.56 -13.08
N TYR A 608 -15.14 -21.60 -12.17
CA TYR A 608 -15.82 -21.69 -10.87
C TYR A 608 -17.32 -21.39 -11.03
N ALA A 609 -18.12 -21.79 -10.05
CA ALA A 609 -19.56 -21.51 -10.06
C ALA A 609 -19.80 -19.99 -10.09
N PRO A 610 -20.67 -19.48 -10.99
CA PRO A 610 -20.95 -18.05 -11.09
C PRO A 610 -21.56 -17.53 -9.79
N PHE A 611 -21.13 -16.33 -9.37
CA PHE A 611 -21.62 -15.68 -8.16
C PHE A 611 -22.42 -14.43 -8.52
N GLU A 612 -23.71 -14.41 -8.16
CA GLU A 612 -24.72 -13.41 -8.57
C GLU A 612 -24.30 -11.95 -8.30
N LEU A 613 -23.49 -11.70 -7.25
CA LEU A 613 -23.09 -10.34 -6.89
C LEU A 613 -21.93 -9.80 -7.73
N GLU A 614 -21.24 -10.61 -8.54
CA GLU A 614 -20.07 -10.15 -9.29
C GLU A 614 -20.44 -9.18 -10.42
N GLU A 615 -21.55 -9.44 -11.11
CA GLU A 615 -22.00 -8.60 -12.22
C GLU A 615 -22.60 -7.27 -11.73
N GLU A 616 -23.32 -7.30 -10.60
CA GLU A 616 -23.99 -6.12 -10.03
C GLU A 616 -23.11 -5.29 -9.08
N ALA A 617 -21.92 -5.79 -8.70
CA ALA A 617 -21.07 -5.14 -7.70
C ALA A 617 -20.78 -3.68 -8.03
N SER A 618 -20.26 -3.39 -9.22
CA SER A 618 -19.87 -2.03 -9.62
C SER A 618 -21.06 -1.05 -9.58
N ASN A 619 -22.24 -1.50 -10.03
CA ASN A 619 -23.47 -0.69 -10.02
C ASN A 619 -23.94 -0.38 -8.59
N LEU A 620 -23.86 -1.38 -7.69
CA LEU A 620 -24.18 -1.19 -6.28
C LEU A 620 -23.21 -0.23 -5.59
N GLU A 621 -21.90 -0.39 -5.81
CA GLU A 621 -20.85 0.45 -5.22
C GLU A 621 -21.07 1.93 -5.61
N ASP A 622 -21.21 2.23 -6.90
CA ASP A 622 -21.39 3.61 -7.41
C ASP A 622 -22.63 4.29 -6.80
N ARG A 623 -23.75 3.56 -6.72
CA ARG A 623 -24.99 4.09 -6.13
C ARG A 623 -24.87 4.28 -4.62
N LEU A 624 -24.24 3.34 -3.90
CA LEU A 624 -24.03 3.44 -2.46
C LEU A 624 -23.07 4.59 -2.10
N HIS A 625 -22.02 4.81 -2.91
CA HIS A 625 -21.12 5.96 -2.77
C HIS A 625 -21.85 7.30 -2.93
N PHE A 626 -22.72 7.43 -3.94
CA PHE A 626 -23.54 8.62 -4.12
C PHE A 626 -24.53 8.85 -2.95
N LEU A 627 -25.21 7.79 -2.48
CA LEU A 627 -26.14 7.87 -1.34
C LEU A 627 -25.42 8.25 -0.03
N ASN A 628 -24.20 7.75 0.17
CA ASN A 628 -23.34 8.13 1.28
C ASN A 628 -22.93 9.62 1.19
N ALA A 629 -22.43 10.06 0.03
CA ALA A 629 -22.02 11.44 -0.20
C ALA A 629 -23.20 12.43 0.01
N SER A 630 -24.37 12.12 -0.53
CA SER A 630 -25.58 12.96 -0.34
C SER A 630 -26.05 13.02 1.12
N SER A 631 -25.92 11.92 1.87
CA SER A 631 -26.25 11.89 3.30
C SER A 631 -25.32 12.78 4.13
N LYS A 632 -24.02 12.76 3.82
CA LYS A 632 -23.03 13.65 4.43
C LYS A 632 -23.27 15.12 4.03
N LEU A 633 -23.65 15.41 2.79
CA LEU A 633 -24.06 16.76 2.38
C LEU A 633 -25.27 17.25 3.20
N TRP A 634 -26.28 16.40 3.44
CA TRP A 634 -27.40 16.73 4.32
C TRP A 634 -26.97 17.03 5.76
N GLN A 635 -26.05 16.26 6.33
CA GLN A 635 -25.50 16.54 7.67
C GLN A 635 -24.87 17.94 7.73
N VAL A 636 -24.04 18.29 6.74
CA VAL A 636 -23.40 19.62 6.66
C VAL A 636 -24.43 20.73 6.62
N ALA A 637 -25.45 20.58 5.78
CA ALA A 637 -26.52 21.55 5.63
C ALA A 637 -27.33 21.67 6.93
N ALA A 638 -27.62 20.55 7.61
CA ALA A 638 -28.30 20.53 8.89
C ALA A 638 -27.50 21.25 9.99
N TYR A 639 -26.18 21.08 10.05
CA TYR A 639 -25.31 21.80 10.99
C TYR A 639 -25.26 23.30 10.70
N TYR A 640 -25.11 23.66 9.43
CA TYR A 640 -25.10 25.06 9.00
C TYR A 640 -26.42 25.76 9.39
N LEU A 641 -27.56 25.16 9.05
CA LEU A 641 -28.89 25.72 9.36
C LEU A 641 -29.24 25.64 10.86
N GLY A 642 -28.84 24.56 11.53
CA GLY A 642 -29.15 24.25 12.93
C GLY A 642 -28.30 24.98 13.98
N SER A 643 -27.21 25.64 13.58
CA SER A 643 -26.38 26.49 14.45
C SER A 643 -27.11 27.72 15.02
N ARG A 644 -28.33 28.01 14.53
CA ARG A 644 -29.15 29.16 14.96
C ARG A 644 -30.03 28.87 16.18
N THR A 645 -30.37 29.94 16.89
CA THR A 645 -31.40 29.94 17.92
C THR A 645 -32.80 29.79 17.34
N GLU A 646 -33.09 30.42 16.19
CA GLU A 646 -34.37 30.30 15.47
C GLU A 646 -34.17 30.03 13.97
N LEU A 647 -34.90 29.06 13.43
CA LEU A 647 -34.94 28.70 12.01
C LEU A 647 -36.04 29.48 11.29
N ASN A 648 -35.72 30.00 10.10
CA ASN A 648 -36.70 30.62 9.21
C ASN A 648 -37.76 29.59 8.75
N PRO A 649 -39.02 29.99 8.49
CA PRO A 649 -40.08 29.05 8.10
C PRO A 649 -39.74 28.21 6.86
N GLU A 650 -39.11 28.81 5.86
CA GLU A 650 -38.76 28.08 4.63
C GLU A 650 -37.64 27.04 4.85
N ASP A 651 -36.69 27.34 5.74
CA ASP A 651 -35.63 26.39 6.11
C ASP A 651 -36.20 25.22 6.91
N LYS A 652 -37.23 25.46 7.75
CA LYS A 652 -37.97 24.39 8.45
C LYS A 652 -38.71 23.47 7.46
N ILE A 653 -39.35 24.04 6.44
CA ILE A 653 -40.05 23.24 5.42
C ILE A 653 -39.06 22.38 4.64
N ALA A 654 -37.95 22.96 4.18
CA ALA A 654 -36.92 22.24 3.43
C ALA A 654 -36.30 21.09 4.25
N LEU A 655 -35.90 21.36 5.51
CA LEU A 655 -35.40 20.32 6.42
C LEU A 655 -36.43 19.22 6.67
N GLY A 656 -37.72 19.57 6.78
CA GLY A 656 -38.79 18.59 6.95
C GLY A 656 -38.94 17.66 5.74
N GLN A 657 -38.84 18.20 4.52
CA GLN A 657 -38.88 17.41 3.29
C GLN A 657 -37.64 16.50 3.16
N TRP A 658 -36.45 17.02 3.44
CA TRP A 658 -35.22 16.22 3.43
C TRP A 658 -35.25 15.10 4.46
N LEU A 659 -35.80 15.37 5.66
CA LEU A 659 -35.98 14.37 6.70
C LEU A 659 -36.91 13.23 6.24
N GLU A 660 -38.02 13.55 5.58
CA GLU A 660 -38.94 12.52 5.05
C GLU A 660 -38.26 11.63 4.00
N SER A 661 -37.52 12.23 3.06
CA SER A 661 -36.75 11.50 2.06
C SER A 661 -35.66 10.63 2.68
N ALA A 662 -34.94 11.14 3.69
CA ALA A 662 -33.91 10.40 4.40
C ALA A 662 -34.47 9.22 5.23
N LEU A 663 -35.64 9.37 5.86
CA LEU A 663 -36.32 8.28 6.57
C LEU A 663 -36.75 7.15 5.62
N LYS A 664 -37.34 7.50 4.46
CA LYS A 664 -37.68 6.53 3.42
C LYS A 664 -36.45 5.78 2.90
N ARG A 665 -35.35 6.51 2.66
CA ARG A 665 -34.06 5.94 2.23
C ARG A 665 -33.48 4.99 3.28
N GLN A 666 -33.50 5.38 4.55
CA GLN A 666 -32.99 4.56 5.65
C GLN A 666 -33.68 3.19 5.71
N LEU A 667 -35.01 3.16 5.54
CA LEU A 667 -35.78 1.91 5.54
C LEU A 667 -35.38 1.00 4.37
N LYS A 668 -35.26 1.56 3.16
CA LYS A 668 -34.85 0.80 1.97
C LYS A 668 -33.41 0.30 2.06
N LEU A 669 -32.46 1.11 2.54
CA LEU A 669 -31.07 0.68 2.74
C LEU A 669 -30.97 -0.46 3.76
N SER A 670 -31.77 -0.42 4.82
CA SER A 670 -31.86 -1.51 5.79
C SER A 670 -32.33 -2.82 5.14
N GLN A 671 -33.30 -2.75 4.22
CA GLN A 671 -33.77 -3.92 3.47
C GLN A 671 -32.70 -4.46 2.52
N LEU A 672 -31.97 -3.58 1.82
CA LEU A 672 -30.87 -3.97 0.95
C LEU A 672 -29.77 -4.72 1.71
N VAL A 673 -29.40 -4.24 2.90
CA VAL A 673 -28.43 -4.91 3.78
C VAL A 673 -28.89 -6.33 4.13
N ASP A 674 -30.17 -6.52 4.42
CA ASP A 674 -30.71 -7.86 4.73
C ASP A 674 -30.68 -8.78 3.49
N THR A 675 -31.00 -8.25 2.31
CA THR A 675 -30.95 -9.01 1.05
C THR A 675 -29.52 -9.44 0.72
N LEU A 676 -28.54 -8.52 0.79
CA LEU A 676 -27.13 -8.82 0.57
C LEU A 676 -26.61 -9.86 1.56
N HIS A 677 -27.03 -9.78 2.83
CA HIS A 677 -26.63 -10.75 3.85
C HIS A 677 -27.12 -12.18 3.54
N GLN A 678 -28.31 -12.31 2.94
CA GLN A 678 -28.93 -13.60 2.58
C GLN A 678 -28.34 -14.26 1.34
N ALA A 679 -27.58 -13.54 0.50
CA ALA A 679 -26.92 -14.10 -0.69
C ALA A 679 -25.98 -15.26 -0.30
N LYS A 680 -26.05 -16.39 -0.99
CA LYS A 680 -25.20 -17.56 -0.67
C LYS A 680 -23.88 -17.48 -1.45
N ILE A 681 -22.79 -17.81 -0.76
CA ILE A 681 -21.49 -18.00 -1.40
C ILE A 681 -21.39 -19.51 -1.74
N PRO A 682 -20.94 -19.90 -2.95
CA PRO A 682 -20.64 -21.28 -3.29
C PRO A 682 -19.67 -21.95 -2.29
N ASP A 683 -19.83 -23.25 -2.03
CA ASP A 683 -18.96 -24.00 -1.12
C ASP A 683 -17.57 -24.25 -1.76
N PRO A 684 -16.44 -24.02 -1.04
CA PRO A 684 -15.10 -24.26 -1.57
C PRO A 684 -14.72 -25.75 -1.54
N GLY A 685 -13.83 -26.16 -2.46
CA GLY A 685 -13.06 -27.41 -2.33
C GLY A 685 -11.81 -27.25 -1.45
N ALA A 686 -11.12 -28.36 -1.16
CA ALA A 686 -9.89 -28.42 -0.34
C ALA A 686 -8.66 -27.73 -0.97
N GLU A 687 -8.67 -27.55 -2.29
CA GLU A 687 -7.51 -27.10 -3.03
C GLU A 687 -7.22 -25.61 -2.79
N PRO A 688 -5.94 -25.19 -2.76
CA PRO A 688 -5.58 -23.80 -2.51
C PRO A 688 -6.29 -22.80 -3.44
N ASP A 689 -6.50 -23.14 -4.70
CA ASP A 689 -7.08 -22.22 -5.69
C ASP A 689 -8.60 -22.04 -5.46
N ALA A 690 -9.30 -23.11 -5.06
CA ALA A 690 -10.71 -23.03 -4.66
C ALA A 690 -10.90 -22.24 -3.36
N ILE A 691 -9.98 -22.37 -2.40
CA ILE A 691 -9.99 -21.59 -1.16
C ILE A 691 -9.73 -20.09 -1.45
N ILE A 692 -8.82 -19.77 -2.37
CA ILE A 692 -8.52 -18.40 -2.79
C ILE A 692 -9.75 -17.76 -3.44
N GLU A 693 -10.42 -18.48 -4.34
CA GLU A 693 -11.63 -17.98 -5.02
C GLU A 693 -12.79 -17.76 -4.03
N TYR A 694 -12.97 -18.68 -3.08
CA TYR A 694 -13.94 -18.50 -2.00
C TYR A 694 -13.65 -17.26 -1.14
N ASP A 695 -12.38 -17.00 -0.81
CA ASP A 695 -12.00 -15.76 -0.11
C ASP A 695 -12.32 -14.52 -0.95
N ARG A 696 -12.10 -14.56 -2.28
CA ARG A 696 -12.45 -13.46 -3.19
C ARG A 696 -13.95 -13.16 -3.18
N GLN A 697 -14.79 -14.18 -3.41
CA GLN A 697 -16.26 -14.03 -3.45
C GLN A 697 -16.83 -13.57 -2.11
N ARG A 698 -16.30 -14.12 -1.01
CA ARG A 698 -16.66 -13.69 0.34
C ARG A 698 -16.27 -12.25 0.60
N ASN A 699 -15.05 -11.85 0.25
CA ASN A 699 -14.57 -10.49 0.42
C ASN A 699 -15.45 -9.50 -0.37
N LEU A 700 -15.87 -9.85 -1.60
CA LEU A 700 -16.79 -9.03 -2.39
C LEU A 700 -18.14 -8.83 -1.67
N LYS A 701 -18.78 -9.94 -1.26
CA LYS A 701 -20.05 -9.89 -0.51
C LYS A 701 -19.92 -9.03 0.76
N GLU A 702 -18.87 -9.26 1.55
CA GLU A 702 -18.63 -8.52 2.78
C GLU A 702 -18.38 -7.02 2.50
N SER A 703 -17.63 -6.68 1.45
CA SER A 703 -17.40 -5.29 1.02
C SER A 703 -18.70 -4.57 0.72
N LEU A 704 -19.56 -5.16 -0.14
CA LEU A 704 -20.86 -4.59 -0.51
C LEU A 704 -21.79 -4.40 0.71
N ILE A 705 -21.83 -5.38 1.63
CA ILE A 705 -22.61 -5.24 2.87
C ILE A 705 -22.05 -4.08 3.72
N MET A 706 -20.73 -3.96 3.84
CA MET A 706 -20.10 -2.90 4.63
C MET A 706 -20.32 -1.50 4.03
N GLU A 707 -20.36 -1.37 2.72
CA GLU A 707 -20.73 -0.13 2.03
C GLU A 707 -22.19 0.23 2.26
N ALA A 708 -23.10 -0.74 2.15
CA ALA A 708 -24.52 -0.55 2.44
C ALA A 708 -24.75 -0.18 3.93
N ILE A 709 -24.03 -0.82 4.86
CA ILE A 709 -24.01 -0.44 6.29
C ILE A 709 -23.52 1.00 6.45
N THR A 710 -22.48 1.41 5.73
CA THR A 710 -21.93 2.78 5.81
C THR A 710 -22.96 3.80 5.32
N ALA A 711 -23.59 3.56 4.16
CA ALA A 711 -24.68 4.40 3.66
C ALA A 711 -25.86 4.47 4.65
N CYS A 712 -26.22 3.35 5.29
CA CYS A 712 -27.24 3.28 6.34
C CYS A 712 -26.90 4.17 7.54
N VAL A 713 -25.68 4.07 8.07
CA VAL A 713 -25.21 4.83 9.24
C VAL A 713 -25.13 6.32 8.94
N GLU A 714 -24.66 6.70 7.76
CA GLU A 714 -24.55 8.10 7.33
C GLU A 714 -25.92 8.73 7.07
N THR A 715 -26.85 7.99 6.47
CA THR A 715 -28.25 8.41 6.33
C THR A 715 -28.91 8.58 7.71
N ALA A 716 -28.69 7.64 8.63
CA ALA A 716 -29.22 7.71 9.99
C ALA A 716 -28.65 8.89 10.79
N SER A 717 -27.37 9.21 10.58
CA SER A 717 -26.72 10.36 11.20
C SER A 717 -27.29 11.66 10.63
N ALA A 718 -27.51 11.75 9.31
CA ALA A 718 -28.20 12.87 8.67
C ALA A 718 -29.62 13.10 9.24
N VAL A 719 -30.38 12.02 9.42
CA VAL A 719 -31.71 12.05 10.08
C VAL A 719 -31.59 12.65 11.48
N ASN A 720 -30.64 12.20 12.30
CA ASN A 720 -30.44 12.73 13.64
C ASN A 720 -30.13 14.23 13.61
N SER A 721 -29.20 14.67 12.74
CA SER A 721 -28.82 16.09 12.65
C SER A 721 -29.97 16.98 12.16
N MET A 722 -30.80 16.50 11.22
CA MET A 722 -31.99 17.23 10.76
C MET A 722 -33.08 17.30 11.84
N CYS A 723 -33.35 16.22 12.58
CA CYS A 723 -34.25 16.22 13.74
C CYS A 723 -33.74 17.18 14.84
N GLY A 724 -32.44 17.14 15.12
CA GLY A 724 -31.75 18.04 16.04
C GLY A 724 -31.99 19.51 15.65
N ALA A 725 -31.79 19.86 14.37
CA ALA A 725 -32.06 21.20 13.86
C ALA A 725 -33.55 21.60 13.99
N LEU A 726 -34.49 20.74 13.56
CA LEU A 726 -35.93 21.03 13.54
C LEU A 726 -36.59 21.14 14.93
N SER A 727 -35.97 20.57 15.97
CA SER A 727 -36.61 20.41 17.29
C SER A 727 -37.90 19.58 17.26
N ASN A 728 -38.06 18.72 16.26
CA ASN A 728 -39.17 17.77 16.16
C ASN A 728 -38.84 16.51 16.94
N ALA A 729 -39.23 16.45 18.22
CA ALA A 729 -39.28 15.19 18.95
C ALA A 729 -40.51 14.40 18.45
N ASN A 730 -40.32 13.44 17.55
CA ASN A 730 -41.39 12.52 17.18
C ASN A 730 -41.65 11.58 18.37
N GLU A 731 -42.65 11.89 19.19
CA GLU A 731 -43.02 11.13 20.40
C GLU A 731 -43.50 9.69 20.14
N LYS A 732 -43.86 9.35 18.89
CA LYS A 732 -44.61 8.11 18.60
C LYS A 732 -43.79 6.86 18.27
N GLU A 733 -42.48 6.95 17.98
CA GLU A 733 -41.66 5.78 17.57
C GLU A 733 -40.23 5.76 18.13
N ALA A 734 -39.87 6.66 19.06
CA ALA A 734 -38.47 6.95 19.38
C ALA A 734 -37.76 5.90 20.27
N LYS A 735 -36.55 5.49 19.84
CA LYS A 735 -35.53 4.94 20.75
C LYS A 735 -35.03 6.09 21.64
N ILE A 736 -35.29 6.03 22.94
CA ILE A 736 -35.11 7.11 23.94
C ILE A 736 -33.77 7.87 23.80
N TRP A 737 -32.65 7.16 23.59
CA TRP A 737 -31.32 7.79 23.53
C TRP A 737 -31.09 8.71 22.32
N LYS A 738 -31.81 8.48 21.21
CA LYS A 738 -31.65 9.31 20.00
C LYS A 738 -32.17 10.72 20.22
N ASN A 739 -33.26 10.87 20.97
CA ASN A 739 -33.81 12.19 21.29
C ASN A 739 -32.85 12.96 22.20
N ASP A 740 -32.32 12.30 23.24
CA ASP A 740 -31.32 12.91 24.12
C ASP A 740 -30.05 13.32 23.37
N TYR A 741 -29.62 12.52 22.38
CA TYR A 741 -28.51 12.86 21.49
C TYR A 741 -28.83 14.10 20.62
N GLN A 742 -30.02 14.18 20.03
CA GLN A 742 -30.44 15.31 19.20
C GLN A 742 -30.47 16.62 20.01
N ASP A 743 -30.90 16.56 21.27
CA ASP A 743 -30.89 17.71 22.18
C ASP A 743 -29.46 18.13 22.55
N LEU A 744 -28.58 17.15 22.80
CA LEU A 744 -27.16 17.38 23.07
C LEU A 744 -26.44 17.99 21.86
N GLU A 745 -26.64 17.43 20.66
CA GLU A 745 -26.06 17.92 19.41
C GLU A 745 -26.49 19.37 19.15
N ARG A 746 -27.78 19.69 19.35
CA ARG A 746 -28.30 21.06 19.25
C ARG A 746 -27.64 22.00 20.27
N ALA A 747 -27.49 21.58 21.53
CA ALA A 747 -26.85 22.39 22.56
C ALA A 747 -25.37 22.65 22.24
N LEU A 748 -24.67 21.66 21.68
CA LEU A 748 -23.28 21.77 21.22
C LEU A 748 -23.16 22.75 20.05
N LEU A 749 -24.01 22.61 19.01
CA LEU A 749 -24.00 23.52 17.84
C LEU A 749 -24.26 24.98 18.21
N ARG A 750 -25.06 25.23 19.26
CA ARG A 750 -25.34 26.58 19.78
C ARG A 750 -24.26 27.12 20.73
N GLY A 751 -23.28 26.31 21.12
CA GLY A 751 -22.15 26.71 21.95
C GLY A 751 -22.53 27.17 23.36
N ASN A 752 -23.55 26.56 24.00
CA ASN A 752 -23.97 26.90 25.36
C ASN A 752 -23.53 25.82 26.38
N PRO A 753 -22.47 26.05 27.19
CA PRO A 753 -21.92 25.04 28.10
C PRO A 753 -22.92 24.51 29.14
N ALA A 754 -23.79 25.36 29.67
CA ALA A 754 -24.78 24.96 30.69
C ALA A 754 -25.86 24.05 30.09
N ALA A 755 -26.37 24.39 28.90
CA ALA A 755 -27.35 23.57 28.19
C ALA A 755 -26.74 22.21 27.76
N VAL A 756 -25.47 22.23 27.31
CA VAL A 756 -24.74 20.99 26.97
C VAL A 756 -24.61 20.09 28.18
N LYS A 757 -24.27 20.63 29.36
CA LYS A 757 -24.09 19.83 30.58
C LYS A 757 -25.40 19.13 31.01
N GLU A 758 -26.54 19.79 30.92
CA GLU A 758 -27.84 19.15 31.24
C GLU A 758 -28.25 18.10 30.20
N ALA A 759 -28.13 18.40 28.90
CA ALA A 759 -28.43 17.43 27.84
C ALA A 759 -27.52 16.19 27.93
N LEU A 760 -26.24 16.38 28.26
CA LEU A 760 -25.27 15.29 28.42
C LEU A 760 -25.65 14.34 29.56
N LYS A 761 -26.22 14.84 30.66
CA LYS A 761 -26.67 13.98 31.77
C LYS A 761 -27.76 13.00 31.32
N GLN A 762 -28.73 13.46 30.51
CA GLN A 762 -29.79 12.59 30.00
C GLN A 762 -29.23 11.60 28.97
N PHE A 763 -28.43 12.09 28.03
CA PHE A 763 -27.78 11.27 27.01
C PHE A 763 -26.95 10.12 27.62
N ARG A 764 -26.13 10.39 28.66
CA ARG A 764 -25.35 9.33 29.33
C ARG A 764 -26.23 8.23 29.90
N LYS A 765 -27.37 8.57 30.51
CA LYS A 765 -28.29 7.59 31.10
C LYS A 765 -28.97 6.72 30.04
N SER A 766 -29.34 7.30 28.91
CA SER A 766 -30.05 6.60 27.85
C SER A 766 -29.10 5.79 26.95
N ILE A 767 -27.95 6.34 26.56
CA ILE A 767 -26.98 5.62 25.73
C ILE A 767 -26.36 4.42 26.44
N ALA A 768 -26.22 4.44 27.77
CA ALA A 768 -25.70 3.32 28.58
C ALA A 768 -26.40 1.97 28.32
N LYS A 769 -27.63 1.99 27.76
CA LYS A 769 -28.43 0.81 27.41
C LYS A 769 -28.18 0.28 26.00
N GLU A 770 -27.39 0.97 25.17
CA GLU A 770 -27.07 0.57 23.80
C GLU A 770 -25.82 -0.33 23.73
N PRO A 771 -25.72 -1.21 22.73
CA PRO A 771 -24.48 -1.96 22.48
C PRO A 771 -23.42 -1.07 21.83
N LEU A 772 -22.15 -1.25 22.25
CA LEU A 772 -20.98 -0.66 21.58
C LEU A 772 -20.03 -1.69 20.95
N VAL A 773 -20.33 -2.98 21.13
CA VAL A 773 -19.54 -4.10 20.60
C VAL A 773 -20.41 -4.91 19.65
N TYR A 774 -19.84 -5.30 18.51
CA TYR A 774 -20.48 -6.17 17.53
C TYR A 774 -19.53 -7.29 17.09
N THR A 775 -20.06 -8.37 16.50
CA THR A 775 -19.27 -9.42 15.84
C THR A 775 -19.10 -9.05 14.36
N THR A 776 -17.90 -9.20 13.78
CA THR A 776 -17.65 -8.93 12.35
C THR A 776 -18.49 -9.82 11.44
N LEU A 777 -18.77 -9.37 10.21
CA LEU A 777 -19.44 -10.18 9.18
C LEU A 777 -18.70 -11.51 8.96
N SER A 778 -17.36 -11.43 8.91
CA SER A 778 -16.45 -12.56 8.76
C SER A 778 -16.65 -13.67 9.81
N ASN A 779 -17.15 -13.32 11.00
CA ASN A 779 -17.37 -14.22 12.14
C ASN A 779 -18.87 -14.47 12.38
N GLY A 780 -19.73 -14.27 11.37
CA GLY A 780 -21.18 -14.48 11.46
C GLY A 780 -21.94 -13.34 12.15
N GLY A 781 -21.40 -12.12 12.12
CA GLY A 781 -22.02 -10.93 12.68
C GLY A 781 -23.33 -10.55 12.00
N ASN A 782 -24.30 -10.08 12.79
CA ASN A 782 -25.59 -9.58 12.27
C ASN A 782 -25.43 -8.12 11.77
N PRO A 783 -25.63 -7.83 10.47
CA PRO A 783 -25.50 -6.48 9.91
C PRO A 783 -26.34 -5.41 10.61
N GLN A 784 -27.56 -5.74 11.05
CA GLN A 784 -28.45 -4.80 11.73
C GLN A 784 -27.92 -4.37 13.09
N LEU A 785 -27.23 -5.28 13.80
CA LEU A 785 -26.54 -4.96 15.03
C LEU A 785 -25.33 -4.06 14.75
N ILE A 786 -24.60 -4.32 13.67
CA ILE A 786 -23.45 -3.48 13.25
C ILE A 786 -23.91 -2.05 12.98
N ILE A 787 -25.00 -1.85 12.23
CA ILE A 787 -25.59 -0.52 11.97
C ILE A 787 -25.94 0.18 13.30
N ARG A 788 -26.62 -0.54 14.20
CA ARG A 788 -27.04 -0.01 15.51
C ARG A 788 -25.84 0.44 16.35
N VAL A 789 -24.79 -0.38 16.41
CA VAL A 789 -23.57 -0.09 17.16
C VAL A 789 -22.80 1.07 16.54
N ARG A 790 -22.56 1.04 15.22
CA ARG A 790 -21.83 2.10 14.51
C ARG A 790 -22.52 3.46 14.61
N LEU A 791 -23.84 3.51 14.62
CA LEU A 791 -24.58 4.76 14.85
C LEU A 791 -24.33 5.31 16.26
N ALA A 792 -24.39 4.47 17.30
CA ALA A 792 -24.10 4.88 18.68
C ALA A 792 -22.63 5.32 18.83
N GLN A 793 -21.69 4.61 18.21
CA GLN A 793 -20.27 4.96 18.16
C GLN A 793 -20.03 6.32 17.48
N SER A 794 -20.70 6.59 16.35
CA SER A 794 -20.61 7.89 15.65
C SER A 794 -21.12 9.05 16.51
N SER A 795 -22.25 8.86 17.20
CA SER A 795 -22.79 9.85 18.16
C SER A 795 -21.83 10.12 19.34
N LEU A 796 -21.16 9.08 19.84
CA LEU A 796 -20.13 9.23 20.88
C LEU A 796 -18.91 10.00 20.36
N ASP A 797 -18.43 9.69 19.16
CA ASP A 797 -17.30 10.38 18.53
C ASP A 797 -17.59 11.87 18.37
N PHE A 798 -18.74 12.24 17.80
CA PHE A 798 -19.15 13.65 17.67
C PHE A 798 -19.14 14.36 19.03
N THR A 799 -19.67 13.71 20.06
CA THR A 799 -19.73 14.28 21.41
C THR A 799 -18.33 14.47 22.01
N LEU A 800 -17.46 13.46 21.90
CA LEU A 800 -16.08 13.49 22.40
C LEU A 800 -15.21 14.54 21.69
N ILE A 801 -15.45 14.82 20.41
CA ILE A 801 -14.78 15.89 19.67
C ILE A 801 -15.14 17.27 20.22
N ASN A 802 -16.40 17.48 20.59
CA ASN A 802 -16.95 18.80 20.84
C ASN A 802 -17.06 19.20 22.32
N LEU A 803 -17.16 18.25 23.26
CA LEU A 803 -17.21 18.54 24.70
C LEU A 803 -16.02 19.37 25.20
N PRO A 804 -14.76 19.05 24.85
CA PRO A 804 -13.62 19.87 25.28
C PRO A 804 -13.70 21.30 24.74
N ARG A 805 -14.22 21.48 23.52
CA ARG A 805 -14.32 22.80 22.84
C ARG A 805 -15.29 23.77 23.52
N VAL A 806 -16.20 23.28 24.36
CA VAL A 806 -17.08 24.08 25.23
C VAL A 806 -16.62 24.12 26.69
N GLY A 807 -15.40 23.63 26.98
CA GLY A 807 -14.78 23.68 28.30
C GLY A 807 -15.15 22.51 29.23
N LEU A 808 -15.77 21.44 28.73
CA LEU A 808 -16.22 20.30 29.54
C LEU A 808 -15.22 19.13 29.46
N ILE A 809 -14.02 19.34 29.97
CA ILE A 809 -12.95 18.33 29.97
C ILE A 809 -13.28 17.19 30.94
N SER A 810 -13.79 17.49 32.14
CA SER A 810 -14.12 16.42 33.11
C SER A 810 -15.21 15.48 32.60
N GLU A 811 -16.23 16.05 31.95
CA GLU A 811 -17.31 15.29 31.34
C GLU A 811 -16.84 14.41 30.17
N SER A 812 -15.78 14.83 29.46
CA SER A 812 -15.17 14.02 28.39
C SER A 812 -14.53 12.73 28.95
N LEU A 813 -13.84 12.82 30.09
CA LEU A 813 -13.31 11.64 30.78
C LEU A 813 -14.44 10.73 31.28
N LYS A 814 -15.48 11.31 31.89
CA LYS A 814 -16.67 10.54 32.35
C LYS A 814 -17.36 9.79 31.21
N LEU A 815 -17.43 10.39 30.02
CA LEU A 815 -18.00 9.74 28.83
C LEU A 815 -17.12 8.57 28.35
N LEU A 816 -15.79 8.69 28.41
CA LEU A 816 -14.88 7.58 28.10
C LEU A 816 -14.94 6.45 29.14
N VAL A 817 -15.16 6.76 30.42
CA VAL A 817 -15.41 5.73 31.45
C VAL A 817 -16.70 4.99 31.11
N LEU A 818 -17.78 5.72 30.79
CA LEU A 818 -19.05 5.11 30.38
C LEU A 818 -18.88 4.19 29.16
N ALA A 819 -18.20 4.64 28.11
CA ALA A 819 -17.96 3.83 26.91
C ALA A 819 -17.22 2.52 27.22
N LYS A 820 -16.19 2.57 28.08
CA LYS A 820 -15.46 1.38 28.55
C LYS A 820 -16.38 0.41 29.30
N ASP A 821 -17.22 0.92 30.20
CA ASP A 821 -18.13 0.09 30.99
C ASP A 821 -19.23 -0.53 30.12
N MET A 822 -19.69 0.19 29.10
CA MET A 822 -20.65 -0.31 28.12
C MET A 822 -20.09 -1.48 27.31
N GLU A 823 -18.82 -1.42 26.91
CA GLU A 823 -18.16 -2.55 26.23
C GLU A 823 -17.94 -3.74 27.18
N LYS A 824 -17.53 -3.51 28.43
CA LYS A 824 -17.33 -4.58 29.43
C LYS A 824 -18.60 -5.34 29.77
N LYS A 825 -19.74 -4.66 29.86
CA LYS A 825 -21.01 -5.24 30.33
C LYS A 825 -21.66 -6.20 29.33
N ARG A 826 -21.16 -6.30 28.08
CA ARG A 826 -21.81 -7.12 27.04
C ARG A 826 -20.86 -8.17 26.46
N HIS A 827 -21.31 -9.42 26.49
CA HIS A 827 -20.65 -10.52 25.81
C HIS A 827 -21.29 -10.75 24.44
N THR A 828 -20.49 -10.72 23.39
CA THR A 828 -20.88 -11.15 22.04
C THR A 828 -20.78 -12.68 21.92
N LYS A 829 -21.55 -13.28 21.00
CA LYS A 829 -21.25 -14.65 20.53
C LYS A 829 -19.99 -14.55 19.67
N GLY A 830 -18.86 -15.07 20.16
CA GLY A 830 -17.55 -14.98 19.51
C GLY A 830 -16.75 -13.72 19.85
N ARG A 831 -15.62 -13.51 19.16
CA ARG A 831 -14.70 -12.37 19.36
C ARG A 831 -15.40 -11.06 18.94
N GLY A 832 -15.80 -10.26 19.93
CA GLY A 832 -16.39 -8.94 19.71
C GLY A 832 -15.36 -7.90 19.30
N VAL A 833 -15.77 -6.97 18.43
CA VAL A 833 -14.97 -5.82 18.01
C VAL A 833 -15.18 -4.68 19.00
N SER A 834 -14.11 -4.32 19.71
CA SER A 834 -14.04 -3.12 20.55
C SER A 834 -13.51 -1.95 19.71
N GLU A 835 -14.21 -0.81 19.75
CA GLU A 835 -13.79 0.46 19.13
C GLU A 835 -13.34 1.47 20.20
N TYR A 836 -13.18 1.03 21.45
CA TYR A 836 -12.76 1.90 22.54
C TYR A 836 -11.45 2.64 22.26
N ASN A 837 -10.51 1.98 21.57
CA ASN A 837 -9.27 2.63 21.15
C ASN A 837 -9.52 3.88 20.30
N ARG A 838 -10.46 3.80 19.35
CA ARG A 838 -10.87 4.94 18.52
C ARG A 838 -11.51 6.03 19.38
N HIS A 839 -12.48 5.69 20.21
CA HIS A 839 -13.16 6.65 21.10
C HIS A 839 -12.19 7.36 22.05
N PHE A 840 -11.32 6.59 22.71
CA PHE A 840 -10.27 7.13 23.57
C PHE A 840 -9.34 8.05 22.80
N THR A 841 -8.87 7.63 21.62
CA THR A 841 -7.98 8.43 20.77
C THR A 841 -8.64 9.77 20.41
N ILE A 842 -9.92 9.76 19.99
CA ILE A 842 -10.67 10.96 19.61
C ILE A 842 -10.89 11.89 20.81
N GLY A 843 -11.38 11.36 21.93
CA GLY A 843 -11.67 12.15 23.13
C GLY A 843 -10.40 12.72 23.76
N PHE A 844 -9.38 11.89 23.96
CA PHE A 844 -8.11 12.33 24.54
C PHE A 844 -7.41 13.35 23.64
N ARG A 845 -7.35 13.11 22.33
CA ARG A 845 -6.82 14.08 21.36
C ARG A 845 -7.53 15.43 21.48
N SER A 846 -8.87 15.43 21.49
CA SER A 846 -9.67 16.66 21.54
C SER A 846 -9.47 17.45 22.84
N VAL A 847 -9.28 16.75 23.97
CA VAL A 847 -8.92 17.37 25.26
C VAL A 847 -7.54 18.03 25.18
N ILE A 848 -6.52 17.30 24.72
CA ILE A 848 -5.16 17.82 24.63
C ILE A 848 -5.04 18.98 23.63
N GLU A 849 -5.69 18.88 22.46
CA GLU A 849 -5.79 19.98 21.49
C GLU A 849 -6.39 21.23 22.15
N THR A 850 -7.50 21.08 22.88
CA THR A 850 -8.15 22.20 23.57
C THR A 850 -7.22 22.86 24.59
N ILE A 851 -6.48 22.07 25.39
CA ILE A 851 -5.52 22.58 26.38
C ILE A 851 -4.42 23.39 25.69
N ILE A 852 -3.79 22.84 24.64
CA ILE A 852 -2.70 23.51 23.92
C ILE A 852 -3.22 24.79 23.20
N GLU A 853 -4.41 24.73 22.59
CA GLU A 853 -5.04 25.87 21.92
C GLU A 853 -5.48 26.97 22.89
N THR A 854 -5.78 26.65 24.15
CA THR A 854 -6.10 27.66 25.17
C THR A 854 -4.83 28.24 25.80
N ALA A 855 -3.79 27.43 25.95
CA ALA A 855 -2.50 27.84 26.51
C ALA A 855 -1.54 28.43 25.44
N VAL A 856 -2.05 29.20 24.48
CA VAL A 856 -1.24 29.76 23.36
C VAL A 856 -0.21 30.78 23.85
N ASP A 857 -0.53 31.57 24.87
CA ASP A 857 0.37 32.60 25.40
C ASP A 857 1.23 32.12 26.58
N GLU A 858 1.06 30.87 27.01
CA GLU A 858 1.76 30.28 28.16
C GLU A 858 3.17 29.77 27.82
N THR A 859 4.02 29.66 28.85
CA THR A 859 5.37 29.08 28.70
C THR A 859 5.31 27.57 28.46
N ASP A 860 6.26 27.04 27.67
CA ASP A 860 6.35 25.58 27.41
C ASP A 860 6.40 24.76 28.71
N ALA A 861 7.04 25.27 29.77
CA ALA A 861 7.09 24.60 31.06
C ALA A 861 5.70 24.46 31.70
N LYS A 862 4.88 25.52 31.64
CA LYS A 862 3.52 25.50 32.19
C LYS A 862 2.61 24.58 31.38
N VAL A 863 2.72 24.59 30.06
CA VAL A 863 1.97 23.69 29.18
C VAL A 863 2.30 22.23 29.49
N LEU A 864 3.59 21.88 29.62
CA LEU A 864 4.00 20.52 29.96
C LEU A 864 3.45 20.06 31.32
N GLU A 865 3.46 20.94 32.33
CA GLU A 865 2.87 20.66 33.66
C GLU A 865 1.36 20.35 33.55
N LEU A 866 0.61 21.16 32.79
CA LEU A 866 -0.82 20.95 32.58
C LEU A 866 -1.11 19.64 31.83
N LEU A 867 -0.32 19.35 30.79
CA LEU A 867 -0.46 18.13 30.00
C LEU A 867 -0.13 16.87 30.81
N GLU A 868 0.89 16.92 31.67
CA GLU A 868 1.23 15.80 32.55
C GLU A 868 0.10 15.51 33.54
N LYS A 869 -0.43 16.56 34.21
CA LYS A 869 -1.58 16.45 35.12
C LYS A 869 -2.85 15.98 34.41
N ALA A 870 -3.09 16.43 33.18
CA ALA A 870 -4.23 16.00 32.39
C ALA A 870 -4.08 14.56 31.88
N CYS A 871 -2.85 14.09 31.61
CA CYS A 871 -2.60 12.74 31.09
C CYS A 871 -2.89 11.64 32.12
N MET A 872 -2.59 11.86 33.41
CA MET A 872 -2.62 10.80 34.43
C MET A 872 -3.96 10.04 34.51
N PRO A 873 -5.14 10.69 34.60
CA PRO A 873 -6.41 9.97 34.69
C PRO A 873 -6.75 9.17 33.42
N PHE A 874 -6.42 9.73 32.24
CA PHE A 874 -6.63 9.08 30.95
C PHE A 874 -5.67 7.90 30.75
N GLU A 875 -4.41 8.03 31.16
CA GLU A 875 -3.41 6.95 31.14
C GLU A 875 -3.87 5.78 32.00
N LYS A 876 -4.37 6.04 33.22
CA LYS A 876 -4.93 4.99 34.08
C LYS A 876 -6.12 4.28 33.41
N LEU A 877 -7.03 5.05 32.82
CA LEU A 877 -8.19 4.50 32.10
C LEU A 877 -7.77 3.61 30.92
N TRP A 878 -6.78 4.06 30.16
CA TRP A 878 -6.18 3.35 29.02
C TRP A 878 -5.52 2.03 29.44
N VAL A 879 -4.69 2.06 30.49
CA VAL A 879 -4.02 0.87 31.02
C VAL A 879 -5.05 -0.16 31.48
N GLU A 880 -6.05 0.26 32.25
CA GLU A 880 -7.12 -0.64 32.71
C GLU A 880 -7.91 -1.27 31.57
N HIS A 881 -8.13 -0.57 30.46
CA HIS A 881 -8.79 -1.15 29.28
C HIS A 881 -7.83 -2.07 28.51
N SER A 882 -6.57 -1.67 28.35
CA SER A 882 -5.57 -2.41 27.56
C SER A 882 -5.36 -3.85 28.04
N TRP A 883 -5.53 -4.11 29.34
CA TRP A 883 -5.41 -5.47 29.91
C TRP A 883 -6.66 -6.35 29.76
N THR A 884 -7.77 -5.81 29.22
CA THR A 884 -9.02 -6.58 29.08
C THR A 884 -9.07 -7.50 27.86
N GLY A 885 -8.13 -7.34 26.92
CA GLY A 885 -8.06 -8.15 25.69
C GLY A 885 -6.63 -8.46 25.24
N GLN A 886 -6.51 -9.46 24.37
CA GLN A 886 -5.26 -9.78 23.68
C GLN A 886 -5.01 -8.78 22.55
N LEU A 887 -3.81 -8.20 22.52
CA LEU A 887 -3.37 -7.23 21.51
C LEU A 887 -2.94 -7.95 20.22
N SER A 888 -2.25 -9.08 20.37
CA SER A 888 -1.85 -9.96 19.27
C SER A 888 -2.10 -11.41 19.65
N SER A 889 -2.39 -12.24 18.66
CA SER A 889 -2.41 -13.70 18.79
C SER A 889 -1.12 -14.29 19.39
N SER A 890 0.03 -13.63 19.15
CA SER A 890 1.33 -14.01 19.73
C SER A 890 1.34 -13.99 21.26
N GLU A 891 0.44 -13.22 21.89
CA GLU A 891 0.33 -13.17 23.35
C GLU A 891 -0.16 -14.48 23.96
N GLY A 892 -0.88 -15.30 23.17
CA GLY A 892 -1.31 -16.64 23.55
C GLY A 892 -0.13 -17.57 23.87
N PHE A 893 1.07 -17.27 23.38
CA PHE A 893 2.27 -18.07 23.58
C PHE A 893 3.25 -17.46 24.59
N LEU A 894 2.88 -16.40 25.33
CA LEU A 894 3.80 -15.80 26.32
C LEU A 894 4.16 -16.80 27.42
N HIS A 895 3.19 -17.60 27.87
CA HIS A 895 3.42 -18.67 28.84
C HIS A 895 4.18 -19.85 28.22
N GLN A 896 5.26 -20.26 28.89
CA GLN A 896 6.16 -21.29 28.38
C GLN A 896 5.45 -22.61 28.03
N LYS A 897 4.54 -23.08 28.90
CA LYS A 897 3.79 -24.32 28.67
C LYS A 897 2.94 -24.31 27.38
N ALA A 898 2.29 -23.18 27.10
CA ALA A 898 1.48 -23.03 25.87
C ALA A 898 2.37 -22.99 24.62
N PHE A 899 3.55 -22.37 24.73
CA PHE A 899 4.53 -22.37 23.66
C PHE A 899 5.11 -23.76 23.40
N ASP A 900 5.41 -24.53 24.43
CA ASP A 900 5.97 -25.88 24.30
C ASP A 900 5.00 -26.82 23.56
N GLU A 901 3.69 -26.74 23.84
CA GLU A 901 2.65 -27.48 23.12
C GLU A 901 2.66 -27.17 21.60
N VAL A 902 2.72 -25.89 21.25
CA VAL A 902 2.76 -25.44 19.84
C VAL A 902 4.07 -25.85 19.18
N ARG A 903 5.19 -25.77 19.90
CA ARG A 903 6.50 -26.18 19.41
C ARG A 903 6.53 -27.67 19.08
N GLU A 904 6.00 -28.53 19.95
CA GLU A 904 5.91 -29.97 19.70
C GLU A 904 5.03 -30.28 18.49
N PHE A 905 3.89 -29.61 18.35
CA PHE A 905 3.04 -29.73 17.17
C PHE A 905 3.79 -29.40 15.87
N ILE A 906 4.50 -28.26 15.82
CA ILE A 906 5.28 -27.85 14.65
C ILE A 906 6.39 -28.85 14.34
N ILE A 907 7.10 -29.36 15.34
CA ILE A 907 8.18 -30.34 15.14
C ILE A 907 7.62 -31.65 14.55
N ASN A 908 6.46 -32.09 15.02
CA ASN A 908 5.86 -33.38 14.63
C ASN A 908 5.13 -33.36 13.29
N TYR A 909 4.52 -32.22 12.92
CA TYR A 909 3.60 -32.10 11.78
C TYR A 909 3.97 -31.00 10.78
N GLY A 910 4.82 -30.05 11.15
CA GLY A 910 5.06 -28.84 10.34
C GLY A 910 5.75 -29.08 9.01
N LYS A 911 6.47 -30.20 8.85
CA LYS A 911 7.17 -30.56 7.60
C LYS A 911 6.20 -30.73 6.42
N ASP A 912 5.04 -31.35 6.66
CA ASP A 912 4.11 -31.73 5.61
C ASP A 912 3.07 -30.63 5.33
N ILE A 913 2.89 -29.70 6.28
CA ILE A 913 1.89 -28.62 6.20
C ILE A 913 2.51 -27.29 5.76
N PHE A 914 3.58 -26.82 6.43
CA PHE A 914 4.11 -25.46 6.24
C PHE A 914 5.09 -25.38 5.07
N HIS A 915 4.66 -25.83 3.89
CA HIS A 915 5.41 -25.68 2.63
C HIS A 915 5.09 -24.35 1.92
N ALA A 916 5.88 -23.97 0.92
CA ALA A 916 5.82 -22.64 0.29
C ALA A 916 4.42 -22.26 -0.24
N ARG A 917 3.70 -23.19 -0.90
CA ARG A 917 2.32 -22.97 -1.41
C ARG A 917 1.31 -22.73 -0.27
N PHE A 918 1.40 -23.50 0.81
CA PHE A 918 0.51 -23.34 1.97
C PHE A 918 0.74 -21.99 2.68
N MET A 919 2.00 -21.57 2.77
CA MET A 919 2.44 -20.36 3.47
C MET A 919 2.16 -19.06 2.70
N THR A 920 1.48 -19.11 1.56
CA THR A 920 1.03 -17.91 0.87
C THR A 920 -0.04 -17.17 1.69
N LEU A 921 0.03 -15.84 1.75
CA LEU A 921 -0.88 -15.04 2.59
C LEU A 921 -2.36 -15.29 2.23
N ALA A 922 -2.67 -15.45 0.95
CA ALA A 922 -4.04 -15.72 0.48
C ALA A 922 -4.56 -17.06 1.01
N ASN A 923 -3.75 -18.13 0.90
CA ASN A 923 -4.12 -19.43 1.43
C ASN A 923 -4.25 -19.43 2.97
N LEU A 924 -3.31 -18.81 3.69
CA LEU A 924 -3.38 -18.69 5.16
C LEU A 924 -4.67 -17.98 5.61
N ARG A 925 -5.05 -16.89 4.93
CA ARG A 925 -6.34 -16.19 5.19
C ARG A 925 -7.53 -17.08 4.87
N GLY A 926 -7.49 -17.75 3.73
CA GLY A 926 -8.52 -18.69 3.30
C GLY A 926 -8.78 -19.80 4.32
N VAL A 927 -7.72 -20.41 4.87
CA VAL A 927 -7.84 -21.44 5.92
C VAL A 927 -8.43 -20.87 7.23
N ILE A 928 -8.06 -19.65 7.64
CA ILE A 928 -8.69 -18.99 8.81
C ILE A 928 -10.19 -18.83 8.59
N HIS A 929 -10.60 -18.46 7.38
CA HIS A 929 -11.99 -18.16 7.06
C HIS A 929 -12.85 -19.40 6.84
N LEU A 930 -12.30 -20.43 6.20
CA LEU A 930 -12.90 -21.77 6.12
C LEU A 930 -13.05 -22.37 7.54
N GLY A 931 -12.09 -22.07 8.42
CA GLY A 931 -11.97 -22.61 9.76
C GLY A 931 -11.05 -23.84 9.77
N ALA A 932 -10.08 -23.85 10.69
CA ALA A 932 -9.09 -24.92 10.77
C ALA A 932 -9.71 -26.32 10.96
N ALA A 933 -10.86 -26.43 11.64
CA ALA A 933 -11.56 -27.71 11.80
C ALA A 933 -12.11 -28.25 10.46
N ASN A 934 -12.74 -27.38 9.66
CA ASN A 934 -13.28 -27.74 8.35
C ASN A 934 -12.16 -28.08 7.38
N PHE A 935 -11.09 -27.28 7.39
CA PHE A 935 -9.88 -27.58 6.61
C PHE A 935 -9.31 -28.97 6.95
N LEU A 936 -9.18 -29.32 8.23
CA LEU A 936 -8.67 -30.62 8.65
C LEU A 936 -9.62 -31.78 8.27
N GLN A 937 -10.94 -31.59 8.37
CA GLN A 937 -11.92 -32.59 7.94
C GLN A 937 -11.88 -32.84 6.44
N GLU A 938 -11.74 -31.78 5.66
CA GLU A 938 -11.62 -31.86 4.22
C GLU A 938 -10.31 -32.56 3.81
N LEU A 939 -9.21 -32.25 4.49
CA LEU A 939 -7.91 -32.88 4.26
C LEU A 939 -7.92 -34.40 4.54
N VAL A 940 -8.71 -34.84 5.53
CA VAL A 940 -8.95 -36.27 5.80
C VAL A 940 -9.89 -36.91 4.77
N SER A 941 -10.92 -36.17 4.33
CA SER A 941 -11.95 -36.69 3.42
C SER A 941 -11.44 -36.83 1.98
N ASN A 942 -10.54 -35.94 1.56
CA ASN A 942 -9.95 -35.88 0.22
C ASN A 942 -8.40 -35.86 0.30
N PRO A 943 -7.75 -36.99 0.66
CA PRO A 943 -6.30 -37.05 0.80
C PRO A 943 -5.59 -36.97 -0.56
N ASP A 944 -4.49 -36.21 -0.63
CA ASP A 944 -3.58 -36.22 -1.78
C ASP A 944 -2.69 -37.47 -1.73
N PRO A 945 -2.87 -38.46 -2.64
CA PRO A 945 -2.07 -39.69 -2.62
C PRO A 945 -0.60 -39.48 -3.02
N LEU A 946 -0.26 -38.36 -3.66
CA LEU A 946 1.11 -38.03 -4.06
C LEU A 946 1.89 -37.32 -2.93
N HIS A 947 1.18 -36.67 -1.99
CA HIS A 947 1.78 -35.93 -0.89
C HIS A 947 1.04 -36.22 0.44
N PRO A 948 1.30 -37.37 1.09
CA PRO A 948 0.63 -37.72 2.33
C PRO A 948 0.98 -36.76 3.47
N VAL A 949 -0.03 -36.36 4.25
CA VAL A 949 0.10 -35.44 5.37
C VAL A 949 -0.02 -36.20 6.68
N LYS A 950 1.06 -36.32 7.44
CA LYS A 950 1.09 -37.07 8.71
C LYS A 950 0.05 -36.63 9.74
N LEU A 951 -0.31 -35.34 9.76
CA LEU A 951 -1.34 -34.82 10.66
C LEU A 951 -2.71 -35.43 10.36
N ALA A 952 -3.02 -35.72 9.09
CA ALA A 952 -4.27 -36.35 8.68
C ALA A 952 -4.37 -37.77 9.25
N ASP A 953 -3.29 -38.54 9.14
CA ASP A 953 -3.20 -39.92 9.63
C ASP A 953 -3.31 -40.00 11.16
N ASP A 954 -2.69 -39.06 11.87
CA ASP A 954 -2.67 -39.03 13.34
C ASP A 954 -3.95 -38.42 13.95
N LEU A 955 -4.84 -37.83 13.14
CA LEU A 955 -6.05 -37.13 13.59
C LEU A 955 -7.10 -38.10 14.14
N GLY A 956 -7.50 -37.91 15.39
CA GLY A 956 -8.44 -38.80 16.10
C GLY A 956 -7.76 -39.94 16.87
N GLU A 957 -6.53 -40.32 16.52
CA GLU A 957 -5.75 -41.32 17.26
C GLU A 957 -4.78 -40.68 18.27
N LYS A 958 -3.90 -39.78 17.81
CA LYS A 958 -2.85 -39.16 18.65
C LYS A 958 -3.14 -37.72 19.04
N ILE A 959 -3.93 -37.01 18.22
CA ILE A 959 -4.37 -35.65 18.49
C ILE A 959 -5.85 -35.49 18.14
N THR A 960 -6.61 -34.82 19.00
CA THR A 960 -8.04 -34.60 18.74
C THR A 960 -8.24 -33.52 17.66
N LEU A 961 -9.35 -33.58 16.92
CA LEU A 961 -9.71 -32.54 15.94
C LEU A 961 -9.77 -31.14 16.59
N ASN A 962 -10.28 -31.05 17.82
CA ASN A 962 -10.38 -29.78 18.54
C ASN A 962 -9.01 -29.21 18.91
N ASP A 963 -8.09 -30.04 19.39
CA ASP A 963 -6.73 -29.60 19.74
C ASP A 963 -5.92 -29.23 18.50
N ALA A 964 -5.95 -30.08 17.46
CA ALA A 964 -5.29 -29.80 16.19
C ALA A 964 -5.81 -28.49 15.56
N SER A 965 -7.13 -28.31 15.53
CA SER A 965 -7.78 -27.09 15.02
C SER A 965 -7.39 -25.84 15.82
N ARG A 966 -7.39 -25.92 17.15
CA ARG A 966 -6.98 -24.82 18.04
C ARG A 966 -5.53 -24.41 17.80
N ILE A 967 -4.61 -25.39 17.76
CA ILE A 967 -3.18 -25.13 17.61
C ILE A 967 -2.89 -24.60 16.20
N LEU A 968 -3.37 -25.27 15.15
CA LEU A 968 -3.16 -24.87 13.76
C LEU A 968 -3.76 -23.48 13.49
N GLY A 969 -5.00 -23.23 13.92
CA GLY A 969 -5.64 -21.93 13.79
C GLY A 969 -4.86 -20.81 14.51
N GLY A 970 -4.32 -21.10 15.69
CA GLY A 970 -3.46 -20.17 16.44
C GLY A 970 -2.15 -19.84 15.72
N ILE A 971 -1.48 -20.85 15.14
CA ILE A 971 -0.25 -20.65 14.35
C ILE A 971 -0.55 -19.79 13.12
N ILE A 972 -1.56 -20.16 12.33
CA ILE A 972 -1.90 -19.46 11.08
C ILE A 972 -2.30 -18.00 11.37
N LEU A 973 -3.12 -17.75 12.39
CA LEU A 973 -3.48 -16.39 12.79
C LEU A 973 -2.24 -15.56 13.17
N THR A 974 -1.29 -16.17 13.89
CA THR A 974 -0.04 -15.51 14.28
C THR A 974 0.84 -15.16 13.09
N LEU A 975 0.91 -16.05 12.09
CA LEU A 975 1.64 -15.80 10.85
C LEU A 975 1.00 -14.71 10.02
N VAL A 976 -0.33 -14.70 9.90
CA VAL A 976 -1.06 -13.67 9.15
C VAL A 976 -0.86 -12.29 9.79
N GLU A 977 -0.91 -12.20 11.12
CA GLU A 977 -0.63 -10.95 11.85
C GLU A 977 0.84 -10.49 11.73
N ASN A 978 1.79 -11.39 11.49
CA ASN A 978 3.24 -11.12 11.48
C ASN A 978 3.94 -11.57 10.18
N TYR A 979 3.25 -11.40 9.05
CA TYR A 979 3.73 -11.93 7.77
C TYR A 979 5.00 -11.23 7.27
N GLN A 980 5.24 -9.98 7.69
CA GLN A 980 6.48 -9.25 7.40
C GLN A 980 7.69 -9.93 8.06
N GLU A 981 7.58 -10.30 9.34
CA GLU A 981 8.63 -11.05 10.04
C GLU A 981 8.82 -12.45 9.46
N PHE A 982 7.75 -13.09 8.95
CA PHE A 982 7.88 -14.35 8.21
C PHE A 982 8.67 -14.17 6.90
N LYS A 983 8.41 -13.11 6.12
CA LYS A 983 9.21 -12.80 4.93
C LYS A 983 10.69 -12.59 5.26
N ASP A 984 10.99 -11.89 6.35
CA ASP A 984 12.35 -11.72 6.85
C ASP A 984 12.99 -13.07 7.21
N TYR A 985 12.32 -13.86 8.05
CA TYR A 985 12.75 -15.22 8.41
C TYR A 985 13.06 -16.06 7.18
N ASN A 986 12.20 -16.00 6.15
CA ASN A 986 12.39 -16.73 4.90
C ASN A 986 13.58 -16.23 4.05
N THR A 987 14.00 -14.98 4.23
CA THR A 987 15.14 -14.42 3.50
C THR A 987 16.46 -14.49 4.25
N SER A 988 16.41 -14.48 5.58
CA SER A 988 17.58 -14.28 6.43
C SER A 988 18.23 -15.60 6.85
N CYS A 989 17.47 -16.70 6.89
CA CYS A 989 17.94 -18.00 7.36
C CYS A 989 17.43 -19.16 6.50
N THR A 990 18.26 -20.18 6.26
CA THR A 990 17.85 -21.39 5.51
C THR A 990 16.97 -22.34 6.31
N LEU A 991 16.82 -22.14 7.63
CA LEU A 991 15.88 -22.92 8.43
C LEU A 991 14.42 -22.72 7.97
N SER A 992 14.11 -21.65 7.24
CA SER A 992 12.79 -21.43 6.65
C SER A 992 12.43 -22.40 5.54
N ASP A 993 13.41 -23.06 4.92
CA ASP A 993 13.20 -24.11 3.91
C ASP A 993 12.46 -25.32 4.51
N TYR A 994 12.42 -25.44 5.84
CA TYR A 994 11.85 -26.56 6.57
C TYR A 994 10.69 -26.13 7.49
N GLY A 995 9.46 -26.56 7.15
CA GLY A 995 8.26 -26.19 7.90
C GLY A 995 8.25 -26.58 9.38
N ASN A 996 8.99 -27.63 9.78
CA ASN A 996 9.15 -28.05 11.18
C ASN A 996 10.06 -27.12 12.02
N MET A 997 10.76 -26.17 11.39
CA MET A 997 11.57 -25.15 12.08
C MET A 997 10.82 -23.84 12.34
N LEU A 998 9.52 -23.75 11.98
CA LEU A 998 8.72 -22.55 12.14
C LEU A 998 8.62 -22.04 13.60
N HIS A 999 8.77 -22.94 14.58
CA HIS A 999 8.80 -22.60 16.01
C HIS A 999 9.92 -21.61 16.38
N VAL A 1000 11.01 -21.54 15.57
CA VAL A 1000 12.08 -20.55 15.73
C VAL A 1000 11.52 -19.14 15.54
N LEU A 1001 10.79 -18.88 14.45
CA LEU A 1001 10.13 -17.59 14.21
C LEU A 1001 9.18 -17.21 15.35
N LEU A 1002 8.36 -18.16 15.81
CA LEU A 1002 7.41 -17.89 16.91
C LEU A 1002 8.12 -17.47 18.21
N SER A 1003 9.35 -17.92 18.45
CA SER A 1003 10.16 -17.47 19.61
C SER A 1003 10.45 -15.97 19.56
N PHE A 1004 10.77 -15.44 18.37
CA PHE A 1004 10.98 -13.99 18.17
C PHE A 1004 9.67 -13.20 18.28
N LEU A 1005 8.57 -13.74 17.77
CA LEU A 1005 7.26 -13.09 17.85
C LEU A 1005 6.78 -12.96 19.31
N ARG A 1006 7.16 -13.88 20.21
CA ARG A 1006 6.92 -13.73 21.67
C ARG A 1006 7.62 -12.50 22.23
N VAL A 1007 8.90 -12.30 21.90
CA VAL A 1007 9.66 -11.12 22.36
C VAL A 1007 9.07 -9.84 21.78
N LYS A 1008 8.70 -9.85 20.49
CA LYS A 1008 8.00 -8.74 19.83
C LYS A 1008 6.68 -8.41 20.54
N ALA A 1009 5.86 -9.40 20.88
CA ALA A 1009 4.60 -9.18 21.60
C ALA A 1009 4.80 -8.49 22.96
N ILE A 1010 5.84 -8.85 23.72
CA ILE A 1010 6.19 -8.16 24.98
C ILE A 1010 6.52 -6.68 24.71
N PHE A 1011 7.31 -6.41 23.67
CA PHE A 1011 7.67 -5.05 23.26
C PHE A 1011 6.44 -4.24 22.83
N GLU A 1012 5.60 -4.79 21.95
CA GLU A 1012 4.41 -4.12 21.41
C GLU A 1012 3.39 -3.83 22.51
N ARG A 1013 3.22 -4.73 23.47
CA ARG A 1013 2.38 -4.48 24.64
C ARG A 1013 2.85 -3.27 25.44
N LYS A 1014 4.16 -3.10 25.62
CA LYS A 1014 4.73 -1.93 26.30
C LYS A 1014 4.53 -0.64 25.50
N VAL A 1015 4.77 -0.66 24.19
CA VAL A 1015 4.47 0.48 23.30
C VAL A 1015 2.99 0.86 23.37
N TRP A 1016 2.10 -0.13 23.39
CA TRP A 1016 0.65 0.07 23.47
C TRP A 1016 0.24 0.81 24.76
N LEU A 1017 0.84 0.47 25.90
CA LEU A 1017 0.57 1.16 27.17
C LEU A 1017 1.03 2.62 27.17
N LEU A 1018 2.08 2.96 26.41
CA LEU A 1018 2.63 4.31 26.31
C LEU A 1018 1.87 5.22 25.32
N ARG A 1019 0.89 4.69 24.59
CA ARG A 1019 0.16 5.40 23.53
C ARG A 1019 -0.38 6.78 23.94
N PRO A 1020 -0.99 7.00 25.12
CA PRO A 1020 -1.45 8.34 25.53
C PRO A 1020 -0.30 9.37 25.59
N ARG A 1021 0.86 8.99 26.15
CA ARG A 1021 2.03 9.88 26.21
C ARG A 1021 2.60 10.17 24.82
N MET A 1022 2.58 9.19 23.93
CA MET A 1022 3.02 9.36 22.54
C MET A 1022 2.08 10.29 21.76
N MET A 1023 0.76 10.21 22.00
CA MET A 1023 -0.21 11.13 21.38
C MET A 1023 0.00 12.59 21.81
N ILE A 1024 0.36 12.85 23.07
CA ILE A 1024 0.69 14.21 23.53
C ILE A 1024 1.88 14.76 22.73
N HIS A 1025 2.92 13.96 22.54
CA HIS A 1025 4.07 14.35 21.72
C HIS A 1025 3.65 14.69 20.28
N GLU A 1026 2.85 13.84 19.64
CA GLU A 1026 2.33 14.08 18.28
C GLU A 1026 1.60 15.42 18.19
N LEU A 1027 0.76 15.74 19.18
CA LEU A 1027 -0.02 16.98 19.22
C LEU A 1027 0.86 18.21 19.46
N LEU A 1028 1.82 18.13 20.37
CA LEU A 1028 2.80 19.21 20.57
C LEU A 1028 3.59 19.51 19.29
N ALA A 1029 3.99 18.48 18.55
CA ALA A 1029 4.67 18.63 17.26
C ALA A 1029 3.75 19.28 16.22
N ARG A 1030 2.53 18.74 16.00
CA ARG A 1030 1.55 19.26 15.03
C ARG A 1030 1.15 20.71 15.32
N MET A 1031 1.03 21.08 16.59
CA MET A 1031 0.66 22.44 17.02
C MET A 1031 1.86 23.39 17.13
N LYS A 1032 3.01 23.03 16.54
CA LYS A 1032 4.21 23.87 16.41
C LYS A 1032 4.88 24.24 17.74
N ARG A 1033 4.66 23.45 18.80
CA ARG A 1033 5.34 23.56 20.11
C ARG A 1033 6.59 22.67 20.16
N THR A 1034 7.54 22.88 19.24
CA THR A 1034 8.67 21.98 19.01
C THR A 1034 9.59 21.77 20.22
N LYS A 1035 9.86 22.83 20.99
CA LYS A 1035 10.67 22.77 22.22
C LYS A 1035 10.01 21.92 23.30
N ALA A 1036 8.70 22.09 23.50
CA ALA A 1036 7.92 21.30 24.44
C ALA A 1036 7.88 19.82 24.03
N ALA A 1037 7.66 19.53 22.73
CA ALA A 1037 7.69 18.17 22.19
C ALA A 1037 9.04 17.48 22.47
N LYS A 1038 10.17 18.16 22.23
CA LYS A 1038 11.51 17.60 22.49
C LYS A 1038 11.75 17.28 23.96
N ARG A 1039 11.36 18.18 24.88
CA ARG A 1039 11.46 17.94 26.33
C ARG A 1039 10.58 16.77 26.78
N TRP A 1040 9.38 16.66 26.24
CA TRP A 1040 8.48 15.54 26.52
C TRP A 1040 9.07 14.20 26.06
N GLN A 1041 9.67 14.16 24.86
CA GLN A 1041 10.38 13.00 24.35
C GLN A 1041 11.56 12.59 25.24
N GLU A 1042 12.40 13.55 25.65
CA GLU A 1042 13.55 13.29 26.55
C GLU A 1042 13.08 12.69 27.88
N SER A 1043 12.02 13.25 28.48
CA SER A 1043 11.43 12.72 29.72
C SER A 1043 10.89 11.29 29.55
N LEU A 1044 10.24 10.98 28.41
CA LEU A 1044 9.69 9.65 28.16
C LEU A 1044 10.79 8.61 27.91
N TYR A 1045 11.84 8.98 27.20
CA TYR A 1045 13.00 8.13 26.97
C TYR A 1045 13.68 7.74 28.30
N GLU A 1046 13.95 8.72 29.15
CA GLU A 1046 14.57 8.49 30.47
C GLU A 1046 13.73 7.57 31.37
N ALA A 1047 12.41 7.73 31.33
CA ALA A 1047 11.49 6.90 32.12
C ALA A 1047 11.41 5.44 31.65
N THR A 1048 11.74 5.15 30.39
CA THR A 1048 11.49 3.84 29.76
C THR A 1048 12.75 3.08 29.33
N LYS A 1049 13.92 3.70 29.39
CA LYS A 1049 15.20 3.12 28.93
C LYS A 1049 15.57 1.79 29.59
N VAL A 1050 15.26 1.60 30.88
CA VAL A 1050 15.60 0.38 31.63
C VAL A 1050 14.76 -0.80 31.15
N GLU A 1051 13.46 -0.60 30.95
CA GLU A 1051 12.57 -1.63 30.44
C GLU A 1051 12.90 -2.01 28.99
N ALA A 1052 13.22 -1.02 28.15
CA ALA A 1052 13.66 -1.27 26.77
C ALA A 1052 14.95 -2.11 26.72
N GLY A 1053 15.91 -1.83 27.60
CA GLY A 1053 17.14 -2.62 27.73
C GLY A 1053 16.88 -4.08 28.12
N ALA A 1054 15.97 -4.33 29.07
CA ALA A 1054 15.63 -5.69 29.48
C ALA A 1054 15.02 -6.54 28.36
N ILE A 1055 14.18 -5.94 27.50
CA ILE A 1055 13.61 -6.65 26.33
C ILE A 1055 14.69 -6.91 25.27
N LEU A 1056 15.62 -5.99 25.08
CA LEU A 1056 16.76 -6.18 24.18
C LEU A 1056 17.66 -7.34 24.65
N ASP A 1057 17.87 -7.48 25.96
CA ASP A 1057 18.63 -8.61 26.53
C ASP A 1057 17.90 -9.95 26.36
N LEU A 1058 16.57 -9.96 26.47
CA LEU A 1058 15.76 -11.13 26.15
C LEU A 1058 15.92 -11.52 24.66
N LEU A 1059 15.87 -10.54 23.75
CA LEU A 1059 16.13 -10.78 22.33
C LEU A 1059 17.53 -11.33 22.09
N ASN A 1060 18.57 -10.74 22.69
CA ASN A 1060 19.96 -11.21 22.59
C ASN A 1060 20.08 -12.68 23.03
N THR A 1061 19.31 -13.10 24.03
CA THR A 1061 19.30 -14.48 24.51
C THR A 1061 18.64 -15.41 23.49
N THR A 1062 17.48 -15.02 22.95
CA THR A 1062 16.77 -15.78 21.90
C THR A 1062 17.61 -15.91 20.62
N GLU A 1063 18.31 -14.87 20.20
CA GLU A 1063 19.23 -14.89 19.04
C GLU A 1063 20.36 -15.91 19.25
N LYS A 1064 20.93 -15.98 20.46
CA LYS A 1064 21.98 -16.95 20.81
C LYS A 1064 21.48 -18.39 20.85
N GLU A 1065 20.30 -18.63 21.42
CA GLU A 1065 19.74 -19.99 21.55
C GLU A 1065 19.30 -20.58 20.20
N THR A 1066 18.79 -19.74 19.32
CA THR A 1066 18.27 -20.17 18.01
C THR A 1066 19.33 -20.15 16.90
N GLY A 1067 20.41 -19.38 17.07
CA GLY A 1067 21.42 -19.17 16.04
C GLY A 1067 20.92 -18.31 14.87
N VAL A 1068 19.81 -17.59 15.05
CA VAL A 1068 19.14 -16.80 14.01
C VAL A 1068 19.00 -15.36 14.47
N ARG A 1069 19.03 -14.41 13.51
CA ARG A 1069 18.72 -13.00 13.74
C ARG A 1069 17.65 -12.55 12.77
N ILE A 1070 16.51 -12.10 13.30
CA ILE A 1070 15.41 -11.52 12.51
C ILE A 1070 15.53 -10.00 12.57
N ILE A 1071 15.99 -9.40 11.47
CA ILE A 1071 16.40 -7.98 11.42
C ILE A 1071 15.20 -7.05 11.70
N SER A 1072 14.03 -7.35 11.15
CA SER A 1072 12.78 -6.61 11.36
C SER A 1072 12.38 -6.51 12.84
N VAL A 1073 12.51 -7.61 13.60
CA VAL A 1073 12.25 -7.64 15.05
C VAL A 1073 13.36 -6.90 15.80
N ARG A 1074 14.61 -7.16 15.43
CA ARG A 1074 15.78 -6.57 16.08
C ARG A 1074 15.80 -5.05 15.99
N ASP A 1075 15.68 -4.50 14.79
CA ASP A 1075 15.73 -3.06 14.56
C ASP A 1075 14.61 -2.35 15.32
N ARG A 1076 13.42 -2.97 15.38
CA ARG A 1076 12.27 -2.40 16.11
C ARG A 1076 12.52 -2.33 17.62
N ILE A 1077 13.09 -3.37 18.21
CA ILE A 1077 13.40 -3.40 19.65
C ILE A 1077 14.60 -2.50 19.98
N GLU A 1078 15.64 -2.52 19.14
CA GLU A 1078 16.87 -1.74 19.34
C GLU A 1078 16.63 -0.23 19.24
N ASN A 1079 15.69 0.21 18.41
CA ASN A 1079 15.29 1.61 18.32
C ASN A 1079 14.49 2.11 19.56
N GLY A 1080 14.02 1.19 20.42
CA GLY A 1080 13.31 1.50 21.65
C GLY A 1080 11.89 2.04 21.45
N PHE A 1081 11.19 2.35 22.56
CA PHE A 1081 9.77 2.71 22.52
C PHE A 1081 9.48 4.09 21.93
N THR A 1082 10.46 5.01 21.98
CA THR A 1082 10.30 6.41 21.55
C THR A 1082 10.67 6.67 20.09
N ALA A 1083 11.04 5.63 19.33
CA ALA A 1083 11.50 5.77 17.94
C ALA A 1083 10.50 6.49 17.03
N SER A 1084 9.20 6.21 17.21
CA SER A 1084 8.12 6.80 16.42
C SER A 1084 7.91 8.30 16.68
N LEU A 1085 8.44 8.84 17.78
CA LEU A 1085 8.30 10.26 18.10
C LEU A 1085 9.09 11.15 17.12
N ALA A 1086 10.24 10.68 16.62
CA ALA A 1086 10.97 11.40 15.57
C ALA A 1086 10.11 11.55 14.29
N VAL A 1087 9.31 10.53 13.99
CA VAL A 1087 8.39 10.53 12.83
C VAL A 1087 7.28 11.55 13.00
N ASP A 1088 6.74 11.75 14.22
CA ASP A 1088 5.73 12.78 14.48
C ASP A 1088 6.23 14.18 14.10
N ARG A 1089 7.49 14.48 14.45
CA ARG A 1089 8.11 15.78 14.13
C ARG A 1089 8.31 15.93 12.63
N LEU A 1090 8.80 14.88 11.95
CA LEU A 1090 8.89 14.86 10.49
C LEU A 1090 7.54 15.14 9.83
N CYS A 1091 6.48 14.43 10.24
CA CYS A 1091 5.12 14.66 9.76
C CYS A 1091 4.66 16.10 9.99
N SER A 1092 4.95 16.70 11.16
CA SER A 1092 4.58 18.09 11.47
C SER A 1092 5.24 19.13 10.56
N LEU A 1093 6.39 18.79 9.96
CA LEU A 1093 7.14 19.67 9.06
C LEU A 1093 6.71 19.53 7.59
N VAL A 1094 5.92 18.51 7.22
CA VAL A 1094 5.47 18.28 5.84
C VAL A 1094 4.61 19.43 5.31
N GLU A 1095 3.54 19.79 6.04
CA GLU A 1095 2.63 20.87 5.64
C GLU A 1095 3.33 22.22 5.43
N PRO A 1096 4.15 22.73 6.39
CA PRO A 1096 4.88 23.98 6.17
C PRO A 1096 5.91 23.87 5.05
N ALA A 1097 6.64 22.75 4.91
CA ALA A 1097 7.59 22.57 3.80
C ALA A 1097 6.88 22.60 2.43
N MET A 1098 5.80 21.86 2.26
CA MET A 1098 5.03 21.89 1.00
C MET A 1098 4.44 23.28 0.72
N GLY A 1099 4.04 24.02 1.76
CA GLY A 1099 3.64 25.42 1.65
C GLY A 1099 4.77 26.33 1.15
N GLU A 1100 6.00 26.13 1.64
CA GLU A 1100 7.19 26.86 1.20
C GLU A 1100 7.53 26.55 -0.27
N ALA A 1101 7.49 25.26 -0.64
CA ALA A 1101 7.66 24.82 -2.02
C ALA A 1101 6.63 25.52 -2.91
N ARG A 1102 5.34 25.50 -2.56
CA ARG A 1102 4.28 26.14 -3.37
C ARG A 1102 4.55 27.63 -3.63
N LYS A 1103 4.82 28.39 -2.56
CA LYS A 1103 5.03 29.85 -2.62
C LYS A 1103 6.41 30.28 -3.12
N LYS A 1104 7.32 29.34 -3.39
CA LYS A 1104 8.75 29.61 -3.70
C LYS A 1104 9.41 30.48 -2.61
N SER A 1105 9.04 30.26 -1.35
CA SER A 1105 9.63 31.01 -0.23
C SER A 1105 10.96 30.41 0.22
N VAL A 1106 11.66 31.11 1.11
CA VAL A 1106 12.89 30.60 1.73
C VAL A 1106 12.60 29.27 2.44
N PRO A 1107 13.33 28.18 2.14
CA PRO A 1107 13.01 26.83 2.62
C PRO A 1107 13.51 26.62 4.07
N ARG A 1108 12.87 27.23 5.07
CA ARG A 1108 13.29 27.11 6.48
C ARG A 1108 12.76 25.81 7.09
N ALA A 1109 11.46 25.56 6.95
CA ALA A 1109 10.83 24.33 7.42
C ALA A 1109 11.41 23.12 6.70
N PHE A 1110 11.65 23.24 5.38
CA PHE A 1110 12.24 22.16 4.61
C PHE A 1110 13.69 21.81 4.98
N ARG A 1111 14.53 22.80 5.34
CA ARG A 1111 15.89 22.51 5.84
C ARG A 1111 15.84 21.70 7.14
N THR A 1112 15.00 22.10 8.07
CA THR A 1112 14.79 21.37 9.33
C THR A 1112 14.27 19.96 9.06
N PHE A 1113 13.31 19.83 8.13
CA PHE A 1113 12.78 18.54 7.69
C PHE A 1113 13.88 17.64 7.11
N LEU A 1114 14.73 18.16 6.23
CA LEU A 1114 15.83 17.40 5.64
C LEU A 1114 16.85 16.93 6.69
N GLU A 1115 17.24 17.79 7.64
CA GLU A 1115 18.18 17.43 8.71
C GLU A 1115 17.62 16.30 9.60
N GLU A 1116 16.35 16.39 10.01
CA GLU A 1116 15.70 15.33 10.77
C GLU A 1116 15.51 14.05 9.93
N LEU A 1117 15.19 14.21 8.65
CA LEU A 1117 14.98 13.10 7.72
C LEU A 1117 16.26 12.31 7.50
N GLU A 1118 17.39 13.00 7.31
CA GLU A 1118 18.69 12.36 7.14
C GLU A 1118 19.14 11.64 8.40
N THR A 1119 18.84 12.20 9.58
CA THR A 1119 19.09 11.54 10.87
C THR A 1119 18.27 10.26 10.99
N GLN A 1120 16.97 10.30 10.66
CA GLN A 1120 16.09 9.14 10.70
C GLN A 1120 16.46 8.09 9.65
N ALA A 1121 16.87 8.52 8.46
CA ALA A 1121 17.23 7.66 7.33
C ALA A 1121 18.63 7.04 7.47
N ALA A 1122 19.45 7.47 8.42
CA ALA A 1122 20.83 7.01 8.58
C ALA A 1122 20.95 5.51 8.88
N LYS A 1123 19.93 4.90 9.48
CA LYS A 1123 19.86 3.47 9.78
C LYS A 1123 18.64 2.83 9.09
N PRO A 1124 18.81 2.27 7.88
CA PRO A 1124 17.74 1.52 7.22
C PRO A 1124 17.26 0.36 8.09
N SER A 1125 15.94 0.21 8.21
CA SER A 1125 15.32 -0.83 9.03
C SER A 1125 14.81 -2.01 8.21
N GLY A 1126 14.93 -3.23 8.74
CA GLY A 1126 14.40 -4.46 8.16
C GLY A 1126 15.22 -5.00 7.00
N VAL A 1127 14.62 -5.91 6.22
CA VAL A 1127 15.29 -6.58 5.09
C VAL A 1127 15.00 -5.92 3.73
N GLY A 1128 14.20 -4.86 3.67
CA GLY A 1128 13.84 -4.16 2.43
C GLY A 1128 12.93 -4.94 1.47
N ARG A 1129 12.08 -5.81 2.00
CA ARG A 1129 11.00 -6.45 1.23
C ARG A 1129 9.75 -5.57 1.15
N ASP A 1130 9.48 -4.84 2.22
CA ASP A 1130 8.34 -3.94 2.36
C ASP A 1130 8.84 -2.53 2.71
N ILE A 1131 8.01 -1.52 2.48
CA ILE A 1131 8.32 -0.13 2.82
C ILE A 1131 8.23 0.03 4.35
N PRO A 1132 9.24 0.63 5.03
CA PRO A 1132 9.18 0.88 6.47
C PRO A 1132 7.93 1.69 6.89
N ASP A 1133 7.28 1.31 8.00
CA ASP A 1133 6.04 1.95 8.48
C ASP A 1133 6.16 3.47 8.66
N TRP A 1134 7.32 3.97 9.08
CA TRP A 1134 7.54 5.40 9.25
C TRP A 1134 7.52 6.18 7.93
N LEU A 1135 7.94 5.54 6.82
CA LEU A 1135 7.85 6.11 5.49
C LEU A 1135 6.42 6.11 4.97
N THR A 1136 5.68 5.02 5.19
CA THR A 1136 4.25 4.94 4.86
C THR A 1136 3.45 6.01 5.59
N ARG A 1137 3.74 6.23 6.88
CA ARG A 1137 3.12 7.32 7.67
C ARG A 1137 3.48 8.71 7.13
N LEU A 1138 4.72 8.90 6.68
CA LEU A 1138 5.17 10.15 6.10
C LEU A 1138 4.52 10.43 4.74
N GLU A 1139 4.37 9.40 3.89
CA GLU A 1139 3.62 9.49 2.63
C GLU A 1139 2.14 9.78 2.88
N ALA A 1140 1.51 9.10 3.84
CA ALA A 1140 0.13 9.38 4.22
C ALA A 1140 -0.04 10.85 4.65
N GLU A 1141 0.95 11.44 5.35
CA GLU A 1141 0.92 12.86 5.70
C GLU A 1141 1.11 13.78 4.48
N VAL A 1142 1.99 13.43 3.53
CA VAL A 1142 2.13 14.17 2.25
C VAL A 1142 0.82 14.10 1.46
N GLN A 1143 0.21 12.92 1.34
CA GLN A 1143 -1.09 12.73 0.70
C GLN A 1143 -2.18 13.51 1.44
N ARG A 1144 -2.21 13.50 2.78
CA ARG A 1144 -3.12 14.33 3.59
C ARG A 1144 -2.95 15.81 3.29
N VAL A 1145 -1.72 16.32 3.20
CA VAL A 1145 -1.47 17.74 2.86
C VAL A 1145 -1.87 18.06 1.43
N GLN A 1146 -1.69 17.14 0.48
CA GLN A 1146 -2.18 17.29 -0.88
C GLN A 1146 -3.72 17.24 -0.95
N MET A 1147 -4.35 16.34 -0.20
CA MET A 1147 -5.80 16.14 -0.17
C MET A 1147 -6.54 17.18 0.70
N SER A 1148 -5.93 17.73 1.75
CA SER A 1148 -6.46 18.84 2.57
C SER A 1148 -6.53 20.16 1.79
N GLN A 1149 -5.90 20.21 0.61
CA GLN A 1149 -6.14 21.25 -0.38
C GLN A 1149 -7.44 21.01 -1.16
N THR A 1150 -8.01 19.80 -1.09
CA THR A 1150 -9.34 19.47 -1.58
C THR A 1150 -10.35 19.64 -0.45
N ALA A 1151 -11.57 20.05 -0.80
CA ALA A 1151 -12.57 20.45 0.18
C ALA A 1151 -13.11 19.28 1.03
N ILE A 1152 -13.05 18.03 0.56
CA ILE A 1152 -13.52 16.84 1.30
C ILE A 1152 -12.75 16.66 2.61
N VAL A 1153 -11.43 16.81 2.61
CA VAL A 1153 -10.63 16.58 3.82
C VAL A 1153 -10.78 17.74 4.80
N GLN A 1154 -10.92 18.97 4.31
CA GLN A 1154 -11.32 20.11 5.15
C GLN A 1154 -12.71 19.90 5.76
N LEU A 1155 -13.62 19.24 5.02
CA LEU A 1155 -14.90 18.76 5.53
C LEU A 1155 -14.70 17.71 6.61
N ALA A 1156 -13.94 16.63 6.38
CA ALA A 1156 -13.78 15.58 7.38
C ALA A 1156 -13.12 16.07 8.68
N GLU A 1157 -12.11 16.95 8.57
CA GLU A 1157 -11.41 17.53 9.73
C GLU A 1157 -12.22 18.65 10.42
N GLY A 1158 -13.10 19.34 9.69
CA GLY A 1158 -13.86 20.51 10.17
C GLY A 1158 -15.35 20.29 10.47
N LEU A 1159 -16.01 19.31 9.84
CA LEU A 1159 -17.44 19.01 9.96
C LEU A 1159 -17.86 18.72 11.39
N TYR A 1160 -17.02 17.95 12.07
CA TYR A 1160 -17.28 17.46 13.40
C TYR A 1160 -16.81 18.43 14.48
N LYS A 1161 -16.22 19.59 14.12
CA LYS A 1161 -15.71 20.57 15.10
C LYS A 1161 -16.59 21.82 15.10
N ILE A 1162 -17.36 22.01 16.17
CA ILE A 1162 -18.10 23.26 16.41
C ILE A 1162 -17.15 24.44 16.65
N ASN A 1163 -17.66 25.67 16.59
CA ASN A 1163 -16.90 26.85 17.00
C ASN A 1163 -16.49 26.72 18.47
N LYS A 1164 -15.21 26.96 18.76
CA LYS A 1164 -14.66 26.89 20.12
C LYS A 1164 -15.27 28.00 20.97
N TYR A 1165 -15.81 27.64 22.13
CA TYR A 1165 -16.26 28.60 23.14
C TYR A 1165 -15.03 29.35 23.69
N PRO A 1166 -15.11 30.66 24.00
CA PRO A 1166 -13.98 31.35 24.63
C PRO A 1166 -13.69 30.74 26.00
N LEU A 1167 -12.50 30.14 26.16
CA LEU A 1167 -12.05 29.49 27.38
C LEU A 1167 -10.81 30.22 27.91
N ASP A 1168 -10.72 30.40 29.22
CA ASP A 1168 -9.52 30.89 29.90
C ASP A 1168 -8.71 29.74 30.53
N ILE A 1169 -7.48 30.05 30.95
CA ILE A 1169 -6.56 29.05 31.51
C ILE A 1169 -6.97 28.61 32.93
N GLU A 1170 -7.65 29.46 33.68
CA GLU A 1170 -8.14 29.17 35.04
C GLU A 1170 -9.22 28.09 35.00
N HIS A 1171 -10.17 28.21 34.07
CA HIS A 1171 -11.21 27.20 33.84
C HIS A 1171 -10.62 25.85 33.43
N ILE A 1172 -9.64 25.84 32.51
CA ILE A 1172 -8.96 24.60 32.12
C ILE A 1172 -8.23 23.97 33.30
N THR A 1173 -7.56 24.78 34.13
CA THR A 1173 -6.84 24.30 35.32
C THR A 1173 -7.80 23.68 36.32
N ALA A 1174 -8.94 24.35 36.60
CA ALA A 1174 -9.98 23.82 37.49
C ALA A 1174 -10.56 22.49 36.98
N GLN A 1175 -10.79 22.36 35.67
CA GLN A 1175 -11.25 21.11 35.07
C GLN A 1175 -10.21 19.97 35.16
N ILE A 1176 -8.91 20.30 35.04
CA ILE A 1176 -7.82 19.33 35.23
C ILE A 1176 -7.72 18.90 36.70
N GLU A 1177 -7.93 19.80 37.64
CA GLU A 1177 -7.99 19.47 39.07
C GLU A 1177 -9.20 18.57 39.37
N GLU A 1178 -10.38 18.86 38.80
CA GLU A 1178 -11.59 18.05 38.96
C GLU A 1178 -11.36 16.58 38.55
N ILE A 1179 -10.76 16.32 37.38
CA ILE A 1179 -10.48 14.94 36.91
C ILE A 1179 -9.42 14.22 37.76
N ASN A 1180 -8.58 14.95 38.49
CA ASN A 1180 -7.59 14.39 39.40
C ASN A 1180 -8.15 14.17 40.83
N LEU A 1181 -9.20 14.90 41.21
CA LEU A 1181 -9.88 14.81 42.51
C LEU A 1181 -11.00 13.77 42.54
N GLU A 1182 -11.60 13.44 41.39
CA GLU A 1182 -12.68 12.45 41.24
C GLU A 1182 -12.23 11.03 40.80
N PRO A 1183 -11.08 10.45 41.21
CA PRO A 1183 -10.73 9.14 40.68
C PRO A 1183 -11.73 8.10 41.21
N PHE A 1184 -12.64 7.65 40.35
CA PHE A 1184 -13.41 6.40 40.49
C PHE A 1184 -14.34 6.31 41.72
N LYS A 1185 -14.94 7.42 42.18
CA LYS A 1185 -15.89 7.38 43.32
C LYS A 1185 -17.29 6.88 42.99
N ASP A 1186 -17.69 6.78 41.72
CA ASP A 1186 -19.00 6.22 41.34
C ASP A 1186 -18.96 4.68 41.26
N LYS A 1187 -18.41 4.03 42.30
CA LYS A 1187 -18.85 2.69 42.69
C LYS A 1187 -19.96 2.86 43.73
N GLU A 1188 -21.15 3.24 43.27
CA GLU A 1188 -22.43 2.93 43.93
C GLU A 1188 -23.51 2.70 42.88
#